data_AF-A0A7R9MAI1-F1
#
_entry.id   AF-A0A7R9MAI1-F1
#
_cell.length_a   1.000
_cell.length_b   1.000
_cell.length_c   1.000
_cell.angle_alpha   90.00
_cell.angle_beta   90.00
_cell.angle_gamma   90.00
#
_symmetry.space_group_name_H-M   'P 1'
#
loop_
_entity.id
_entity.type
_entity.pdbx_description
1 polymer ?
#
loop_
_entity_poly.entity_id
_entity_poly.type
_entity_poly.pdbx_seq_one_letter_code
_entity_poly.pdbx_strand_id
1 'polypeptide(L)'
;MSSRKMRTQSRFSSGEGHLRDHAKQKYIGSAFESDTLSDQKYLEILGQEFNCMTPGNEMKWGPLEAIKGQYNWGPADKLVAYAEQHNMKIRGHNLIWHEQLPTWIAELEGKKAELEQVIKDHINTVVGHFKGKIYAWDVVNEVIDEVSGELRDSIFSRTLNYSFIEEAFRTAHAADPNAKLYINEYNLEAIDKPSDALYALVKELKGKGVPVNGVGLQGHFRENEIPSTFQDNLKRFSDLGLDVAITELDIRYKLPGSADKIAKQAQDYSHAFSACMNVDRCVGVTVWGFTDKYSWLAEKGYGEQDLWTEDYKPKPAVDAVDKKYIGSAFRSEALSDQKYLEILGQEFNCMTPENEMKWGSLEASKGQYNWGNADKLVAYAEQHNMKIRGTALIWHEQLPEWIAELEGKKAELEQVIKDHINTVAAHFKGKIYAWDVVNEVIDEGSGKLRDSIFSRTFNYSFIEEAFRTAHAADPNAKLYINEYGLEAVDTKSDALYALVKELKGKGVPVHGVGLQGHFRENEIPSTFQDNIKRFADLGLDVAITELNIRYKLPGSAEKKAKQAQDYSHAFSACMNVDRCVGVTVWGFTDKYSWVEEKEKGYGEQELWTQDYEPKPAVDAVDKLNNPNIAHLKDKTKQIYIGTAFASKYLTTDATYKTTTEQEFNCLTPEH
;
A
#
# COMPACT_ATOMS: atom_id res chain seq x y z
N MET A 1 -8.48 26.25 -41.82
CA MET A 1 -8.00 26.47 -40.44
C MET A 1 -8.92 25.71 -39.51
N SER A 2 -8.50 24.54 -39.03
CA SER A 2 -9.28 23.73 -38.07
C SER A 2 -8.34 23.33 -36.95
N SER A 3 -8.52 23.96 -35.78
CA SER A 3 -7.81 23.65 -34.56
C SER A 3 -8.44 22.41 -33.93
N ARG A 4 -7.72 21.27 -33.98
CA ARG A 4 -8.04 20.11 -33.15
C ARG A 4 -7.75 20.45 -31.70
N LYS A 5 -8.80 20.61 -30.90
CA LYS A 5 -8.74 20.58 -29.44
C LYS A 5 -8.14 19.22 -29.02
N MET A 6 -6.98 19.24 -28.37
CA MET A 6 -6.49 18.12 -27.58
C MET A 6 -7.49 17.87 -26.45
N ARG A 7 -8.19 16.74 -26.49
CA ARG A 7 -8.89 16.20 -25.32
C ARG A 7 -7.82 15.58 -24.41
N THR A 8 -7.58 16.20 -23.26
CA THR A 8 -6.96 15.54 -22.12
C THR A 8 -7.98 14.53 -21.58
N GLN A 9 -7.87 13.26 -22.00
CA GLN A 9 -8.54 12.16 -21.30
C GLN A 9 -7.86 11.98 -19.95
N SER A 10 -8.64 11.99 -18.87
CA SER A 10 -8.13 11.67 -17.53
C SER A 10 -7.83 10.17 -17.44
N ARG A 11 -6.81 9.85 -16.62
CA ARG A 11 -6.40 8.50 -16.18
C ARG A 11 -7.56 7.53 -15.88
N PHE A 12 -8.70 8.06 -15.45
CA PHE A 12 -9.85 7.31 -14.95
C PHE A 12 -10.83 6.85 -16.04
N SER A 13 -10.50 7.02 -17.33
CA SER A 13 -11.28 6.49 -18.45
C SER A 13 -10.68 5.24 -19.10
N SER A 14 -9.51 4.76 -18.64
CA SER A 14 -8.70 3.74 -19.33
C SER A 14 -8.40 2.43 -18.58
N GLY A 15 -9.05 2.16 -17.43
CA GLY A 15 -8.92 0.85 -16.75
C GLY A 15 -7.61 0.67 -15.94
N GLU A 16 -7.08 1.75 -15.37
CA GLU A 16 -6.12 1.71 -14.27
C GLU A 16 -6.88 1.62 -12.93
N GLY A 17 -6.31 0.96 -11.92
CA GLY A 17 -7.02 0.57 -10.68
C GLY A 17 -7.68 1.73 -9.93
N HIS A 18 -8.82 1.44 -9.29
CA HIS A 18 -9.54 2.38 -8.42
C HIS A 18 -9.00 2.31 -7.00
N LEU A 19 -9.10 3.36 -6.17
CA LEU A 19 -8.60 3.38 -4.78
C LEU A 19 -8.95 2.10 -3.98
N ARG A 20 -10.18 1.60 -4.11
CA ARG A 20 -10.64 0.33 -3.51
C ARG A 20 -9.84 -0.91 -3.90
N ASP A 21 -9.20 -0.92 -5.05
CA ASP A 21 -8.43 -2.05 -5.59
C ASP A 21 -7.04 -2.17 -4.92
N HIS A 22 -6.58 -1.12 -4.23
CA HIS A 22 -5.24 -1.06 -3.61
C HIS A 22 -5.22 -1.52 -2.15
N ALA A 23 -6.37 -1.86 -1.57
CA ALA A 23 -6.54 -1.95 -0.11
C ALA A 23 -6.23 -3.31 0.53
N LYS A 24 -5.53 -4.25 -0.11
CA LYS A 24 -5.12 -5.55 0.49
C LYS A 24 -6.23 -6.25 1.32
N GLN A 25 -7.46 -6.37 0.78
CA GLN A 25 -8.67 -6.91 1.45
C GLN A 25 -9.30 -6.04 2.56
N LYS A 26 -8.71 -4.89 2.90
CA LYS A 26 -9.31 -3.84 3.74
C LYS A 26 -10.29 -3.01 2.92
N TYR A 27 -11.22 -2.32 3.59
CA TYR A 27 -12.14 -1.43 2.88
C TYR A 27 -11.53 -0.02 2.70
N ILE A 28 -11.92 0.65 1.61
CA ILE A 28 -11.76 2.09 1.43
C ILE A 28 -13.16 2.69 1.36
N GLY A 29 -13.50 3.53 2.32
CA GLY A 29 -14.83 4.09 2.48
C GLY A 29 -14.87 5.60 2.30
N SER A 30 -16.07 6.12 2.09
CA SER A 30 -16.38 7.55 2.18
C SER A 30 -17.64 7.75 3.01
N ALA A 31 -17.66 8.83 3.81
CA ALA A 31 -18.91 9.37 4.31
C ALA A 31 -19.76 9.90 3.15
N PHE A 32 -21.07 9.78 3.31
CA PHE A 32 -22.04 10.07 2.28
C PHE A 32 -23.32 10.63 2.90
N GLU A 33 -23.90 11.65 2.26
CA GLU A 33 -25.17 12.25 2.65
C GLU A 33 -26.23 12.10 1.56
N SER A 34 -27.49 11.95 1.96
CA SER A 34 -28.62 11.63 1.08
C SER A 34 -28.96 12.72 0.06
N ASP A 35 -28.53 13.96 0.27
CA ASP A 35 -28.68 15.07 -0.68
C ASP A 35 -27.74 14.94 -1.90
N THR A 36 -26.59 14.27 -1.73
CA THR A 36 -25.64 13.98 -2.80
C THR A 36 -26.14 12.94 -3.81
N LEU A 37 -27.22 12.19 -3.51
CA LEU A 37 -27.87 11.24 -4.43
C LEU A 37 -28.37 11.87 -5.73
N SER A 38 -28.52 13.20 -5.76
CA SER A 38 -28.91 13.95 -6.96
C SER A 38 -27.73 14.26 -7.89
N ASP A 39 -26.49 14.14 -7.43
CA ASP A 39 -25.28 14.45 -8.20
C ASP A 39 -24.71 13.18 -8.85
N GLN A 40 -24.98 13.00 -10.15
CA GLN A 40 -24.53 11.82 -10.89
C GLN A 40 -23.01 11.68 -10.94
N LYS A 41 -22.26 12.79 -11.01
CA LYS A 41 -20.79 12.73 -11.06
C LYS A 41 -20.23 12.29 -9.71
N TYR A 42 -20.85 12.72 -8.62
CA TYR A 42 -20.55 12.23 -7.28
C TYR A 42 -20.74 10.70 -7.20
N LEU A 43 -21.90 10.20 -7.62
CA LEU A 43 -22.23 8.78 -7.57
C LEU A 43 -21.31 7.91 -8.44
N GLU A 44 -20.95 8.40 -9.62
CA GLU A 44 -19.98 7.73 -10.51
C GLU A 44 -18.63 7.52 -9.80
N ILE A 45 -18.06 8.58 -9.21
CA ILE A 45 -16.77 8.51 -8.50
C ILE A 45 -16.91 7.63 -7.26
N LEU A 46 -17.96 7.80 -6.47
CA LEU A 46 -18.20 6.97 -5.29
C LEU A 46 -18.24 5.48 -5.64
N GLY A 47 -19.02 5.14 -6.67
CA GLY A 47 -19.21 3.78 -7.18
C GLY A 47 -17.95 3.18 -7.79
N GLN A 48 -16.98 3.99 -8.17
CA GLN A 48 -15.71 3.59 -8.76
C GLN A 48 -14.62 3.43 -7.69
N GLU A 49 -14.50 4.40 -6.79
CA GLU A 49 -13.31 4.51 -5.93
C GLU A 49 -13.46 3.83 -4.56
N PHE A 50 -14.69 3.61 -4.09
CA PHE A 50 -14.96 3.16 -2.72
C PHE A 50 -15.72 1.82 -2.68
N ASN A 51 -15.61 1.11 -1.56
CA ASN A 51 -16.31 -0.16 -1.31
C ASN A 51 -16.96 -0.24 0.10
N CYS A 52 -16.98 0.88 0.82
CA CYS A 52 -17.67 1.05 2.10
C CYS A 52 -18.31 2.45 2.16
N MET A 53 -19.48 2.56 2.78
CA MET A 53 -20.21 3.80 2.96
C MET A 53 -20.56 4.03 4.42
N THR A 54 -20.47 5.28 4.85
CA THR A 54 -20.96 5.73 6.16
C THR A 54 -21.98 6.85 5.96
N PRO A 55 -23.27 6.67 6.32
CA PRO A 55 -24.23 7.77 6.38
C PRO A 55 -23.75 8.87 7.33
N GLY A 56 -23.52 10.08 6.83
CA GLY A 56 -22.90 11.17 7.61
C GLY A 56 -23.83 11.70 8.72
N ASN A 57 -25.14 11.75 8.45
CA ASN A 57 -26.12 12.27 9.41
C ASN A 57 -27.39 11.40 9.52
N GLU A 58 -27.78 10.69 8.46
CA GLU A 58 -29.08 10.04 8.32
C GLU A 58 -29.34 8.92 9.33
N MET A 59 -28.29 8.36 9.94
CA MET A 59 -28.39 7.29 10.94
C MET A 59 -28.15 7.76 12.37
N LYS A 60 -27.96 9.06 12.62
CA LYS A 60 -27.86 9.62 13.97
C LYS A 60 -29.24 9.72 14.62
N TRP A 61 -29.29 9.75 15.96
CA TRP A 61 -30.55 9.70 16.72
C TRP A 61 -31.52 10.85 16.36
N GLY A 62 -31.07 12.10 16.36
CA GLY A 62 -31.91 13.26 16.03
C GLY A 62 -32.59 13.16 14.66
N PRO A 63 -31.82 12.95 13.57
CA PRO A 63 -32.37 12.75 12.23
C PRO A 63 -33.33 11.56 12.12
N LEU A 64 -33.05 10.45 12.81
CA LEU A 64 -33.91 9.27 12.80
C LEU A 64 -35.19 9.47 13.60
N GLU A 65 -35.16 10.12 14.76
CA GLU A 65 -36.26 10.12 15.74
C GLU A 65 -36.47 11.49 16.41
N ALA A 66 -36.60 12.55 15.60
CA ALA A 66 -36.81 13.91 16.09
C ALA A 66 -38.05 14.04 17.01
N ILE A 67 -39.08 13.22 16.79
CA ILE A 67 -40.27 13.10 17.64
C ILE A 67 -40.31 11.68 18.20
N LYS A 68 -40.40 11.55 19.53
CA LYS A 68 -40.38 10.26 20.23
C LYS A 68 -41.35 9.25 19.60
N GLY A 69 -40.83 8.10 19.19
CA GLY A 69 -41.56 7.00 18.56
C GLY A 69 -41.96 7.21 17.09
N GLN A 70 -41.58 8.33 16.46
CA GLN A 70 -41.82 8.60 15.04
C GLN A 70 -40.51 8.65 14.27
N TYR A 71 -40.19 7.53 13.59
CA TYR A 71 -38.93 7.39 12.88
C TYR A 71 -39.01 7.86 11.42
N ASN A 72 -37.97 8.56 10.97
CA ASN A 72 -37.76 8.98 9.59
C ASN A 72 -36.71 8.12 8.89
N TRP A 73 -37.13 6.96 8.39
CA TRP A 73 -36.23 5.99 7.72
C TRP A 73 -35.82 6.39 6.30
N GLY A 74 -36.62 7.22 5.63
CA GLY A 74 -36.51 7.45 4.18
C GLY A 74 -35.12 7.84 3.68
N PRO A 75 -34.42 8.81 4.29
CA PRO A 75 -33.06 9.16 3.91
C PRO A 75 -32.06 8.01 4.08
N ALA A 76 -32.02 7.38 5.26
CA ALA A 76 -31.10 6.28 5.56
C ALA A 76 -31.36 5.04 4.68
N ASP A 77 -32.63 4.69 4.44
CA ASP A 77 -33.02 3.57 3.57
C ASP A 77 -32.52 3.75 2.13
N LYS A 78 -32.51 4.98 1.61
CA LYS A 78 -31.96 5.26 0.27
C LYS A 78 -30.47 5.02 0.20
N LEU A 79 -29.73 5.40 1.25
CA LEU A 79 -28.28 5.17 1.33
C LEU A 79 -27.96 3.69 1.40
N VAL A 80 -28.72 2.94 2.22
CA VAL A 80 -28.59 1.49 2.33
C VAL A 80 -28.88 0.81 1.00
N ALA A 81 -29.96 1.20 0.33
CA ALA A 81 -30.32 0.64 -0.98
C ALA A 81 -29.24 0.91 -2.04
N TYR A 82 -28.63 2.10 -2.04
CA TYR A 82 -27.52 2.41 -2.94
C TYR A 82 -26.31 1.51 -2.65
N ALA A 83 -25.91 1.39 -1.38
CA ALA A 83 -24.79 0.54 -0.99
C ALA A 83 -25.02 -0.93 -1.37
N GLU A 84 -26.23 -1.47 -1.13
CA GLU A 84 -26.61 -2.83 -1.55
C GLU A 84 -26.51 -3.00 -3.07
N GLN A 85 -27.01 -2.04 -3.85
CA GLN A 85 -26.95 -2.06 -5.32
C GLN A 85 -25.50 -2.05 -5.85
N HIS A 86 -24.58 -1.40 -5.13
CA HIS A 86 -23.19 -1.23 -5.52
C HIS A 86 -22.22 -2.16 -4.78
N ASN A 87 -22.72 -3.18 -4.07
CA ASN A 87 -21.94 -4.14 -3.28
C ASN A 87 -20.97 -3.48 -2.27
N MET A 88 -21.40 -2.38 -1.66
CA MET A 88 -20.63 -1.67 -0.65
C MET A 88 -21.01 -2.13 0.75
N LYS A 89 -20.02 -2.22 1.63
CA LYS A 89 -20.27 -2.35 3.08
C LYS A 89 -20.89 -1.06 3.61
N ILE A 90 -21.67 -1.17 4.69
CA ILE A 90 -22.21 0.00 5.39
C ILE A 90 -21.70 0.02 6.83
N ARG A 91 -21.10 1.14 7.25
CA ARG A 91 -20.88 1.45 8.66
C ARG A 91 -22.01 2.36 9.13
N GLY A 92 -22.83 1.89 10.05
CA GLY A 92 -23.89 2.67 10.67
C GLY A 92 -23.30 3.63 11.70
N HIS A 93 -23.53 4.93 11.50
CA HIS A 93 -22.98 6.00 12.33
C HIS A 93 -24.12 6.98 12.70
N ASN A 94 -24.54 7.06 13.96
CA ASN A 94 -24.16 6.27 15.13
C ASN A 94 -25.40 6.05 16.02
N LEU A 95 -25.35 5.09 16.96
CA LEU A 95 -26.50 4.78 17.82
C LEU A 95 -26.63 5.71 19.04
N ILE A 96 -25.51 6.00 19.71
CA ILE A 96 -25.47 6.85 20.90
C ILE A 96 -24.36 7.88 20.74
N TRP A 97 -24.73 9.15 20.71
CA TRP A 97 -23.81 10.28 20.70
C TRP A 97 -24.39 11.42 21.52
N HIS A 98 -23.52 12.21 22.14
CA HIS A 98 -23.92 13.32 22.99
C HIS A 98 -24.43 14.53 22.18
N GLU A 99 -24.12 14.60 20.89
CA GLU A 99 -24.62 15.62 19.97
C GLU A 99 -25.78 15.12 19.09
N GLN A 100 -26.45 16.07 18.44
CA GLN A 100 -27.59 15.84 17.54
C GLN A 100 -28.69 14.94 18.14
N LEU A 101 -28.91 15.05 19.45
CA LEU A 101 -29.99 14.36 20.15
C LEU A 101 -31.35 15.00 19.87
N PRO A 102 -32.44 14.21 19.78
CA PRO A 102 -33.79 14.76 19.82
C PRO A 102 -34.01 15.59 21.09
N THR A 103 -34.73 16.70 20.98
CA THR A 103 -34.93 17.64 22.11
C THR A 103 -35.63 17.02 23.31
N TRP A 104 -36.47 15.99 23.09
CA TRP A 104 -37.20 15.28 24.14
C TRP A 104 -36.30 14.41 25.03
N ILE A 105 -35.08 14.07 24.60
CA ILE A 105 -34.12 13.30 25.41
C ILE A 105 -33.73 14.08 26.67
N ALA A 106 -33.65 15.42 26.60
CA ALA A 106 -33.30 16.27 27.73
C ALA A 106 -34.23 16.09 28.95
N GLU A 107 -35.49 15.69 28.73
CA GLU A 107 -36.48 15.46 29.78
C GLU A 107 -36.20 14.19 30.62
N LEU A 108 -35.23 13.37 30.21
CA LEU A 108 -34.85 12.11 30.86
C LEU A 108 -33.66 12.24 31.82
N GLU A 109 -33.09 13.43 31.94
CA GLU A 109 -31.94 13.67 32.81
C GLU A 109 -32.28 13.32 34.28
N GLY A 110 -31.42 12.52 34.91
CA GLY A 110 -31.64 12.00 36.27
C GLY A 110 -32.67 10.87 36.38
N LYS A 111 -33.42 10.56 35.31
CA LYS A 111 -34.42 9.48 35.30
C LYS A 111 -33.80 8.16 34.85
N LYS A 112 -32.96 7.59 35.71
CA LYS A 112 -32.11 6.42 35.39
C LYS A 112 -32.83 5.29 34.64
N ALA A 113 -33.92 4.77 35.19
CA ALA A 113 -34.64 3.64 34.59
C ALA A 113 -35.33 4.00 33.26
N GLU A 114 -35.84 5.23 33.14
CA GLU A 114 -36.48 5.69 31.90
C GLU A 114 -35.46 5.90 30.79
N LEU A 115 -34.31 6.53 31.10
CA LEU A 115 -33.24 6.73 30.12
C LEU A 115 -32.64 5.41 29.66
N GLU A 116 -32.39 4.48 30.59
CA GLU A 116 -31.89 3.15 30.25
C GLU A 116 -32.86 2.40 29.32
N GLN A 117 -34.16 2.45 29.59
CA GLN A 117 -35.17 1.84 28.72
C GLN A 117 -35.23 2.51 27.35
N VAL A 118 -35.16 3.85 27.29
CA VAL A 118 -35.16 4.60 26.02
C VAL A 118 -33.95 4.26 25.16
N ILE A 119 -32.76 4.09 25.74
CA ILE A 119 -31.57 3.63 25.03
C ILE A 119 -31.81 2.24 24.43
N LYS A 120 -32.36 1.31 25.21
CA LYS A 120 -32.65 -0.05 24.73
C LYS A 120 -33.67 -0.04 23.60
N ASP A 121 -34.76 0.71 23.75
CA ASP A 121 -35.82 0.81 22.75
C ASP A 121 -35.31 1.41 21.45
N HIS A 122 -34.50 2.47 21.53
CA HIS A 122 -33.89 3.11 20.37
C HIS A 122 -32.97 2.14 19.63
N ILE A 123 -32.02 1.50 20.34
CA ILE A 123 -31.07 0.57 19.73
C ILE A 123 -31.79 -0.63 19.12
N ASN A 124 -32.76 -1.23 19.82
CA ASN A 124 -33.54 -2.34 19.28
C ASN A 124 -34.31 -1.95 18.02
N THR A 125 -34.86 -0.73 17.98
CA THR A 125 -35.63 -0.26 16.84
C THR A 125 -34.72 0.01 15.63
N VAL A 126 -33.62 0.75 15.81
CA VAL A 126 -32.71 1.13 14.72
C VAL A 126 -31.92 -0.08 14.21
N VAL A 127 -31.27 -0.83 15.10
CA VAL A 127 -30.51 -2.04 14.71
C VAL A 127 -31.45 -3.11 14.16
N GLY A 128 -32.66 -3.24 14.71
CA GLY A 128 -33.68 -4.15 14.21
C GLY A 128 -34.16 -3.80 12.79
N HIS A 129 -34.36 -2.51 12.49
CA HIS A 129 -34.76 -2.04 11.16
C HIS A 129 -33.69 -2.34 10.09
N PHE A 130 -32.42 -2.14 10.41
CA PHE A 130 -31.30 -2.36 9.47
C PHE A 130 -30.61 -3.73 9.59
N LYS A 131 -31.20 -4.67 10.34
CA LYS A 131 -30.61 -5.99 10.64
C LYS A 131 -30.15 -6.72 9.37
N GLY A 132 -28.91 -7.19 9.38
CA GLY A 132 -28.30 -7.93 8.27
C GLY A 132 -27.82 -7.07 7.10
N LYS A 133 -28.03 -5.76 7.13
CA LYS A 133 -27.58 -4.82 6.08
C LYS A 133 -26.35 -4.00 6.47
N ILE A 134 -26.09 -3.88 7.77
CA ILE A 134 -25.01 -3.08 8.33
C ILE A 134 -23.83 -3.99 8.66
N TYR A 135 -22.66 -3.65 8.11
CA TYR A 135 -21.41 -4.37 8.39
C TYR A 135 -20.91 -4.07 9.81
N ALA A 136 -20.93 -2.80 10.21
CA ALA A 136 -20.47 -2.36 11.53
C ALA A 136 -21.29 -1.17 12.04
N TRP A 137 -21.49 -1.08 13.35
CA TRP A 137 -22.12 0.05 14.04
C TRP A 137 -21.10 0.78 14.92
N ASP A 138 -21.08 2.10 14.83
CA ASP A 138 -20.61 2.97 15.91
C ASP A 138 -21.69 2.99 16.99
N VAL A 139 -21.53 2.13 18.00
CA VAL A 139 -22.54 1.95 19.05
C VAL A 139 -22.54 3.15 19.99
N VAL A 140 -21.35 3.61 20.38
CA VAL A 140 -21.18 4.85 21.11
C VAL A 140 -20.10 5.68 20.42
N ASN A 141 -20.37 6.98 20.26
CA ASN A 141 -19.48 7.94 19.63
C ASN A 141 -19.03 8.98 20.67
N GLU A 142 -17.73 9.27 20.71
CA GLU A 142 -17.12 10.35 21.50
C GLU A 142 -17.47 10.31 23.00
N VAL A 143 -17.27 9.16 23.64
CA VAL A 143 -17.58 8.99 25.07
C VAL A 143 -16.44 9.43 25.98
N ILE A 144 -15.22 9.59 25.47
CA ILE A 144 -14.08 10.13 26.22
C ILE A 144 -13.89 11.60 25.89
N ASP A 145 -13.67 12.42 26.92
CA ASP A 145 -13.28 13.82 26.76
C ASP A 145 -11.81 13.91 26.30
N GLU A 146 -11.58 14.61 25.18
CA GLU A 146 -10.31 14.63 24.45
C GLU A 146 -9.19 15.42 25.14
N VAL A 147 -9.50 16.12 26.24
CA VAL A 147 -8.52 16.89 27.01
C VAL A 147 -8.23 16.20 28.34
N SER A 148 -9.29 15.86 29.07
CA SER A 148 -9.18 15.31 30.41
C SER A 148 -8.98 13.79 30.42
N GLY A 149 -9.43 13.05 29.39
CA GLY A 149 -9.49 11.59 29.40
C GLY A 149 -10.53 11.02 30.37
N GLU A 150 -11.44 11.85 30.88
CA GLU A 150 -12.57 11.39 31.69
C GLU A 150 -13.76 11.02 30.79
N LEU A 151 -14.77 10.36 31.38
CA LEU A 151 -16.05 10.15 30.69
C LEU A 151 -16.68 11.50 30.35
N ARG A 152 -16.96 11.74 29.07
CA ARG A 152 -17.49 13.01 28.57
C ARG A 152 -18.79 13.40 29.28
N ASP A 153 -18.92 14.67 29.65
CA ASP A 153 -20.13 15.19 30.27
C ASP A 153 -21.30 15.21 29.27
N SER A 154 -22.31 14.39 29.53
CA SER A 154 -23.50 14.24 28.70
C SER A 154 -24.68 13.82 29.57
N ILE A 155 -25.90 13.91 29.03
CA ILE A 155 -27.09 13.39 29.72
C ILE A 155 -26.91 11.90 30.11
N PHE A 156 -26.23 11.13 29.26
CA PHE A 156 -25.96 9.72 29.49
C PHE A 156 -25.00 9.52 30.66
N SER A 157 -23.85 10.19 30.68
CA SER A 157 -22.86 10.03 31.76
C SER A 157 -23.34 10.61 33.08
N ARG A 158 -24.05 11.75 33.09
CA ARG A 158 -24.63 12.33 34.31
C ARG A 158 -25.71 11.45 34.93
N THR A 159 -26.46 10.71 34.12
CA THR A 159 -27.59 9.88 34.60
C THR A 159 -27.21 8.42 34.85
N LEU A 160 -26.36 7.85 33.99
CA LEU A 160 -26.04 6.42 33.96
C LEU A 160 -24.55 6.11 34.19
N ASN A 161 -23.67 7.11 34.18
CA ASN A 161 -22.21 6.92 34.22
C ASN A 161 -21.78 5.89 33.14
N TYR A 162 -20.74 5.09 33.33
CA TYR A 162 -20.32 4.08 32.34
C TYR A 162 -21.37 3.02 31.96
N SER A 163 -22.45 2.84 32.73
CA SER A 163 -23.38 1.71 32.52
C SER A 163 -24.16 1.76 31.21
N PHE A 164 -24.37 2.94 30.63
CA PHE A 164 -25.06 3.05 29.34
C PHE A 164 -24.24 2.43 28.20
N ILE A 165 -22.91 2.47 28.28
CA ILE A 165 -22.02 1.92 27.26
C ILE A 165 -22.18 0.39 27.22
N GLU A 166 -22.05 -0.26 28.38
CA GLU A 166 -22.23 -1.72 28.49
C GLU A 166 -23.61 -2.16 27.96
N GLU A 167 -24.66 -1.46 28.36
CA GLU A 167 -26.02 -1.78 27.97
C GLU A 167 -26.25 -1.58 26.46
N ALA A 168 -25.69 -0.50 25.89
CA ALA A 168 -25.82 -0.22 24.46
C ALA A 168 -25.19 -1.32 23.60
N PHE A 169 -23.98 -1.77 23.94
CA PHE A 169 -23.31 -2.86 23.22
C PHE A 169 -24.06 -4.19 23.35
N ARG A 170 -24.53 -4.54 24.56
CA ARG A 170 -25.29 -5.79 24.76
C ARG A 170 -26.61 -5.77 24.00
N THR A 171 -27.30 -4.63 23.99
CA THR A 171 -28.55 -4.46 23.25
C THR A 171 -28.32 -4.53 21.74
N ALA A 172 -27.32 -3.82 21.21
CA ALA A 172 -27.00 -3.84 19.79
C ALA A 172 -26.64 -5.26 19.31
N HIS A 173 -25.84 -6.00 20.08
CA HIS A 173 -25.48 -7.37 19.76
C HIS A 173 -26.69 -8.32 19.80
N ALA A 174 -27.61 -8.14 20.76
CA ALA A 174 -28.82 -8.93 20.82
C ALA A 174 -29.75 -8.67 19.62
N ALA A 175 -29.84 -7.41 19.16
CA ALA A 175 -30.63 -7.03 18.01
C ALA A 175 -30.05 -7.59 16.70
N ASP A 176 -28.74 -7.44 16.47
CA ASP A 176 -28.03 -8.04 15.34
C ASP A 176 -26.65 -8.61 15.75
N PRO A 177 -26.56 -9.94 15.98
CA PRO A 177 -25.31 -10.58 16.36
C PRO A 177 -24.22 -10.60 15.27
N ASN A 178 -24.59 -10.32 14.01
CA ASN A 178 -23.66 -10.38 12.88
C ASN A 178 -22.95 -9.05 12.61
N ALA A 179 -23.55 -7.93 13.02
CA ALA A 179 -22.95 -6.61 12.89
C ALA A 179 -21.76 -6.46 13.85
N LYS A 180 -20.67 -5.88 13.37
CA LYS A 180 -19.51 -5.55 14.22
C LYS A 180 -19.79 -4.30 15.04
N LEU A 181 -19.45 -4.30 16.33
CA LEU A 181 -19.76 -3.20 17.23
C LEU A 181 -18.49 -2.44 17.63
N TYR A 182 -18.51 -1.12 17.41
CA TYR A 182 -17.37 -0.22 17.63
C TYR A 182 -17.68 0.87 18.65
N ILE A 183 -16.64 1.25 19.40
CA ILE A 183 -16.54 2.58 20.01
C ILE A 183 -15.79 3.46 19.00
N ASN A 184 -16.28 4.66 18.72
CA ASN A 184 -15.67 5.61 17.78
C ASN A 184 -15.30 6.90 18.51
N GLU A 185 -14.05 7.37 18.35
CA GLU A 185 -13.51 8.49 19.13
C GLU A 185 -12.76 9.51 18.29
N TYR A 186 -12.93 10.78 18.68
CA TYR A 186 -12.34 11.97 18.11
C TYR A 186 -11.10 12.42 18.90
N ASN A 187 -10.02 12.86 18.24
CA ASN A 187 -8.82 13.44 18.89
C ASN A 187 -8.08 12.49 19.85
N LEU A 188 -8.26 11.18 19.69
CA LEU A 188 -7.61 10.14 20.50
C LEU A 188 -6.55 9.36 19.70
N GLU A 189 -6.04 9.94 18.60
CA GLU A 189 -5.11 9.31 17.67
C GLU A 189 -3.68 9.18 18.22
N ALA A 190 -3.26 10.07 19.13
CA ALA A 190 -1.97 9.97 19.81
C ALA A 190 -1.99 8.92 20.93
N ILE A 191 -0.81 8.46 21.37
CA ILE A 191 -0.65 7.75 22.64
C ILE A 191 -0.43 8.79 23.75
N ASP A 192 -1.44 8.96 24.60
CA ASP A 192 -1.54 9.98 25.63
C ASP A 192 -2.66 9.66 26.64
N LYS A 193 -2.95 10.59 27.56
CA LYS A 193 -3.94 10.36 28.63
C LYS A 193 -5.36 10.04 28.10
N PRO A 194 -5.95 10.80 27.17
CA PRO A 194 -7.29 10.48 26.64
C PRO A 194 -7.36 9.12 25.96
N SER A 195 -6.39 8.80 25.12
CA SER A 195 -6.34 7.51 24.42
C SER A 195 -6.04 6.33 25.36
N ASP A 196 -5.27 6.54 26.44
CA ASP A 196 -5.09 5.58 27.54
C ASP A 196 -6.40 5.28 28.27
N ALA A 197 -7.26 6.29 28.45
CA ALA A 197 -8.58 6.10 29.06
C ALA A 197 -9.50 5.26 28.17
N LEU A 198 -9.51 5.51 26.86
CA LEU A 198 -10.21 4.66 25.89
C LEU A 198 -9.69 3.22 25.93
N TYR A 199 -8.36 3.04 25.97
CA TYR A 199 -7.73 1.73 26.08
C TYR A 199 -8.14 0.98 27.35
N ALA A 200 -8.16 1.67 28.49
CA ALA A 200 -8.61 1.10 29.76
C ALA A 200 -10.09 0.70 29.71
N LEU A 201 -10.95 1.56 29.16
CA LEU A 201 -12.38 1.31 29.00
C LEU A 201 -12.63 0.07 28.13
N VAL A 202 -12.07 -0.01 26.93
CA VAL A 202 -12.31 -1.15 26.04
C VAL A 202 -11.76 -2.45 26.63
N LYS A 203 -10.62 -2.39 27.33
CA LYS A 203 -10.06 -3.54 28.03
C LYS A 203 -10.99 -4.02 29.15
N GLU A 204 -11.59 -3.11 29.92
CA GLU A 204 -12.57 -3.44 30.96
C GLU A 204 -13.84 -4.06 30.36
N LEU A 205 -14.41 -3.45 29.32
CA LEU A 205 -15.60 -3.96 28.63
C LEU A 205 -15.38 -5.38 28.11
N LYS A 206 -14.22 -5.65 27.48
CA LYS A 206 -13.84 -7.00 27.06
C LYS A 206 -13.72 -7.96 28.24
N GLY A 207 -13.10 -7.53 29.34
CA GLY A 207 -12.99 -8.33 30.57
C GLY A 207 -14.36 -8.72 31.15
N LYS A 208 -15.37 -7.87 30.99
CA LYS A 208 -16.77 -8.14 31.37
C LYS A 208 -17.57 -8.93 30.32
N GLY A 209 -16.95 -9.36 29.22
CA GLY A 209 -17.63 -10.05 28.13
C GLY A 209 -18.68 -9.20 27.43
N VAL A 210 -18.48 -7.87 27.36
CA VAL A 210 -19.27 -6.97 26.52
C VAL A 210 -18.83 -7.19 25.06
N PRO A 211 -19.76 -7.28 24.09
CA PRO A 211 -19.46 -7.62 22.70
C PRO A 211 -18.84 -6.45 21.92
N VAL A 212 -17.71 -5.91 22.38
CA VAL A 212 -16.93 -4.89 21.66
C VAL A 212 -16.06 -5.58 20.64
N ASN A 213 -16.26 -5.29 19.35
CA ASN A 213 -15.49 -5.88 18.27
C ASN A 213 -14.34 -4.99 17.81
N GLY A 214 -14.47 -3.66 17.92
CA GLY A 214 -13.41 -2.77 17.48
C GLY A 214 -13.44 -1.35 18.05
N VAL A 215 -12.41 -0.60 17.67
CA VAL A 215 -12.24 0.84 17.97
C VAL A 215 -12.06 1.60 16.65
N GLY A 216 -12.87 2.64 16.45
CA GLY A 216 -12.70 3.61 15.38
C GLY A 216 -11.98 4.84 15.92
N LEU A 217 -10.96 5.30 15.20
CA LEU A 217 -10.34 6.60 15.43
C LEU A 217 -10.66 7.48 14.23
N GLN A 218 -11.29 8.63 14.48
CA GLN A 218 -11.86 9.47 13.43
C GLN A 218 -10.81 9.94 12.42
N GLY A 219 -9.73 10.58 12.88
CA GLY A 219 -8.65 11.04 12.01
C GLY A 219 -8.91 12.40 11.34
N HIS A 220 -9.58 13.33 12.04
CA HIS A 220 -9.78 14.71 11.58
C HIS A 220 -8.55 15.58 11.83
N PHE A 221 -7.57 15.53 10.93
CA PHE A 221 -6.29 16.21 11.13
C PHE A 221 -6.23 17.60 10.50
N ARG A 222 -5.26 18.39 10.94
CA ARG A 222 -4.71 19.49 10.14
C ARG A 222 -3.39 19.06 9.51
N GLU A 223 -2.93 19.79 8.49
CA GLU A 223 -1.63 19.54 7.86
C GLU A 223 -0.51 19.50 8.93
N ASN A 224 0.35 18.48 8.87
CA ASN A 224 1.43 18.19 9.84
C ASN A 224 1.00 17.81 11.27
N GLU A 225 -0.30 17.61 11.54
CA GLU A 225 -0.77 17.33 12.90
C GLU A 225 -1.09 15.84 13.16
N ILE A 226 -0.75 14.93 12.23
CA ILE A 226 -0.85 13.48 12.47
C ILE A 226 0.15 13.09 13.56
N PRO A 227 -0.29 12.51 14.70
CA PRO A 227 0.62 12.09 15.76
C PRO A 227 1.60 11.02 15.27
N SER A 228 2.88 11.15 15.59
CA SER A 228 3.89 10.15 15.26
C SER A 228 3.62 8.77 15.89
N THR A 229 2.80 8.73 16.93
CA THR A 229 2.37 7.52 17.64
C THR A 229 1.08 6.90 17.08
N PHE A 230 0.49 7.44 16.01
CA PHE A 230 -0.83 7.03 15.51
C PHE A 230 -0.90 5.54 15.12
N GLN A 231 0.06 5.04 14.35
CA GLN A 231 0.13 3.61 14.00
C GLN A 231 0.29 2.72 15.25
N ASP A 232 1.12 3.13 16.21
CA ASP A 232 1.37 2.38 17.44
C ASP A 232 0.12 2.35 18.32
N ASN A 233 -0.67 3.44 18.31
CA ASN A 233 -1.95 3.54 18.98
C ASN A 233 -2.98 2.57 18.37
N LEU A 234 -3.12 2.57 17.04
CA LEU A 234 -3.93 1.57 16.33
C LEU A 234 -3.49 0.14 16.69
N LYS A 235 -2.17 -0.11 16.72
CA LYS A 235 -1.62 -1.42 17.05
C LYS A 235 -1.97 -1.86 18.46
N ARG A 236 -1.87 -1.01 19.49
CA ARG A 236 -2.17 -1.45 20.87
C ARG A 236 -3.64 -1.86 21.06
N PHE A 237 -4.58 -1.19 20.39
CA PHE A 237 -5.99 -1.64 20.40
C PHE A 237 -6.14 -2.98 19.68
N SER A 238 -5.47 -3.14 18.53
CA SER A 238 -5.41 -4.42 17.81
C SER A 238 -4.82 -5.55 18.67
N ASP A 239 -3.80 -5.27 19.48
CA ASP A 239 -3.15 -6.25 20.38
C ASP A 239 -4.07 -6.74 21.51
N LEU A 240 -5.15 -5.99 21.84
CA LEU A 240 -6.23 -6.51 22.69
C LEU A 240 -7.09 -7.55 21.97
N GLY A 241 -6.89 -7.79 20.68
CA GLY A 241 -7.73 -8.63 19.82
C GLY A 241 -8.99 -7.90 19.34
N LEU A 242 -8.94 -6.58 19.17
CA LEU A 242 -10.00 -5.76 18.59
C LEU A 242 -9.68 -5.45 17.13
N ASP A 243 -10.70 -5.25 16.32
CA ASP A 243 -10.52 -4.61 15.01
C ASP A 243 -10.28 -3.11 15.22
N VAL A 244 -9.46 -2.49 14.38
CA VAL A 244 -9.30 -1.03 14.36
C VAL A 244 -9.68 -0.46 13.01
N ALA A 245 -10.06 0.81 12.96
CA ALA A 245 -10.39 1.49 11.72
C ALA A 245 -10.07 2.98 11.84
N ILE A 246 -9.66 3.59 10.72
CA ILE A 246 -9.73 5.04 10.56
C ILE A 246 -11.11 5.34 9.97
N THR A 247 -11.93 6.13 10.65
CA THR A 247 -13.38 6.17 10.40
C THR A 247 -13.86 7.44 9.73
N GLU A 248 -13.14 8.55 9.87
CA GLU A 248 -13.57 9.89 9.46
C GLU A 248 -12.39 10.74 8.97
N LEU A 249 -11.49 10.14 8.17
CA LEU A 249 -10.26 10.79 7.76
C LEU A 249 -10.53 12.02 6.89
N ASP A 250 -10.07 13.17 7.36
CA ASP A 250 -9.89 14.36 6.56
C ASP A 250 -8.66 15.14 7.05
N ILE A 251 -8.05 15.94 6.17
CA ILE A 251 -6.80 16.65 6.51
C ILE A 251 -6.86 18.07 5.97
N ARG A 252 -7.19 19.04 6.83
CA ARG A 252 -7.36 20.44 6.41
C ARG A 252 -6.08 21.26 6.51
N TYR A 253 -5.95 22.27 5.67
CA TYR A 253 -4.90 23.28 5.82
C TYR A 253 -5.47 24.69 5.84
N LYS A 254 -4.64 25.65 6.26
CA LYS A 254 -5.05 27.05 6.31
C LYS A 254 -5.22 27.62 4.90
N LEU A 255 -6.34 28.25 4.60
CA LEU A 255 -6.62 28.87 3.32
C LEU A 255 -5.92 30.25 3.14
N PRO A 256 -5.60 30.66 1.91
CA PRO A 256 -5.77 29.90 0.66
C PRO A 256 -4.75 28.75 0.54
N GLY A 257 -5.12 27.72 -0.22
CA GLY A 257 -4.22 26.64 -0.60
C GLY A 257 -3.00 27.13 -1.37
N SER A 258 -1.92 26.35 -1.32
CA SER A 258 -0.72 26.52 -2.15
C SER A 258 -0.22 25.15 -2.60
N ALA A 259 0.64 25.12 -3.62
CA ALA A 259 1.25 23.87 -4.07
C ALA A 259 1.93 23.11 -2.93
N ASP A 260 2.63 23.82 -2.04
CA ASP A 260 3.30 23.22 -0.87
C ASP A 260 2.31 22.60 0.13
N LYS A 261 1.21 23.30 0.44
CA LYS A 261 0.17 22.78 1.36
C LYS A 261 -0.54 21.57 0.79
N ILE A 262 -0.88 21.62 -0.50
CA ILE A 262 -1.51 20.50 -1.21
C ILE A 262 -0.57 19.28 -1.25
N ALA A 263 0.72 19.51 -1.52
CA ALA A 263 1.71 18.44 -1.46
C ALA A 263 1.86 17.88 -0.04
N LYS A 264 1.80 18.74 0.98
CA LYS A 264 1.91 18.29 2.37
C LYS A 264 0.69 17.50 2.84
N GLN A 265 -0.50 17.98 2.52
CA GLN A 265 -1.74 17.22 2.70
C GLN A 265 -1.67 15.85 2.04
N ALA A 266 -1.14 15.75 0.82
CA ALA A 266 -0.97 14.47 0.15
C ALA A 266 -0.03 13.51 0.90
N GLN A 267 1.07 14.02 1.47
CA GLN A 267 1.95 13.22 2.35
C GLN A 267 1.21 12.74 3.61
N ASP A 268 0.43 13.60 4.24
CA ASP A 268 -0.28 13.28 5.47
C ASP A 268 -1.39 12.25 5.22
N TYR A 269 -2.12 12.36 4.10
CA TYR A 269 -3.09 11.33 3.68
C TYR A 269 -2.41 9.98 3.50
N SER A 270 -1.26 9.98 2.82
CA SER A 270 -0.48 8.77 2.64
C SER A 270 0.00 8.16 3.96
N HIS A 271 0.41 9.00 4.93
CA HIS A 271 0.80 8.56 6.26
C HIS A 271 -0.38 7.87 6.96
N ALA A 272 -1.55 8.51 7.02
CA ALA A 272 -2.74 7.97 7.67
C ALA A 272 -3.16 6.62 7.06
N PHE A 273 -3.21 6.54 5.72
CA PHE A 273 -3.50 5.27 5.04
C PHE A 273 -2.46 4.21 5.36
N SER A 274 -1.17 4.53 5.31
CA SER A 274 -0.09 3.58 5.64
C SER A 274 -0.19 3.07 7.08
N ALA A 275 -0.51 3.95 8.04
CA ALA A 275 -0.68 3.57 9.44
C ALA A 275 -1.75 2.48 9.62
N CYS A 276 -2.90 2.62 8.94
CA CYS A 276 -3.90 1.55 8.95
C CYS A 276 -3.44 0.32 8.16
N MET A 277 -2.86 0.50 6.97
CA MET A 277 -2.45 -0.64 6.12
C MET A 277 -1.40 -1.52 6.80
N ASN A 278 -0.55 -0.96 7.66
CA ASN A 278 0.49 -1.66 8.42
C ASN A 278 0.02 -2.36 9.71
N VAL A 279 -1.24 -2.19 10.13
CA VAL A 279 -1.81 -2.89 11.28
C VAL A 279 -2.75 -3.99 10.77
N ASP A 280 -2.42 -5.26 11.04
CA ASP A 280 -3.14 -6.43 10.49
C ASP A 280 -4.66 -6.37 10.74
N ARG A 281 -5.07 -6.02 11.97
CA ARG A 281 -6.49 -5.90 12.34
C ARG A 281 -7.09 -4.53 12.04
N CYS A 282 -6.37 -3.64 11.34
CA CYS A 282 -7.02 -2.45 10.79
C CYS A 282 -7.86 -2.85 9.59
N VAL A 283 -9.17 -2.71 9.68
CA VAL A 283 -10.12 -3.23 8.68
C VAL A 283 -10.35 -2.29 7.50
N GLY A 284 -9.95 -1.03 7.61
CA GLY A 284 -10.10 -0.05 6.53
C GLY A 284 -9.98 1.40 6.98
N VAL A 285 -10.03 2.28 5.98
CA VAL A 285 -10.03 3.74 6.11
C VAL A 285 -11.28 4.29 5.46
N THR A 286 -12.02 5.13 6.17
CA THR A 286 -13.12 5.94 5.61
C THR A 286 -12.70 7.39 5.60
N VAL A 287 -12.80 8.07 4.46
CA VAL A 287 -12.65 9.54 4.38
C VAL A 287 -13.97 10.24 4.70
N TRP A 288 -13.96 11.37 5.41
CA TRP A 288 -15.18 12.04 5.86
C TRP A 288 -15.77 12.99 4.81
N GLY A 289 -16.13 12.40 3.68
CA GLY A 289 -16.44 13.08 2.43
C GLY A 289 -15.24 13.04 1.51
N PHE A 290 -15.43 12.60 0.26
CA PHE A 290 -14.30 12.50 -0.67
C PHE A 290 -14.06 13.78 -1.49
N THR A 291 -14.95 14.77 -1.44
CA THR A 291 -14.89 15.98 -2.28
C THR A 291 -15.16 17.26 -1.52
N ASP A 292 -14.29 18.25 -1.74
CA ASP A 292 -14.36 19.58 -1.12
C ASP A 292 -15.69 20.31 -1.43
N LYS A 293 -16.46 19.83 -2.42
CA LYS A 293 -17.78 20.36 -2.79
C LYS A 293 -18.82 20.27 -1.66
N TYR A 294 -18.75 19.20 -0.87
CA TYR A 294 -19.74 18.87 0.17
C TYR A 294 -19.09 18.82 1.57
N SER A 295 -18.01 19.58 1.76
CA SER A 295 -17.30 19.60 3.04
C SER A 295 -18.22 19.97 4.20
N TRP A 296 -18.16 19.17 5.27
CA TRP A 296 -18.82 19.45 6.55
C TRP A 296 -18.12 20.57 7.34
N LEU A 297 -16.86 20.87 7.01
CA LEU A 297 -15.99 21.71 7.81
C LEU A 297 -16.43 23.17 7.75
N ALA A 298 -16.86 23.71 8.89
CA ALA A 298 -17.21 25.13 9.06
C ALA A 298 -16.08 25.98 9.67
N GLU A 299 -14.86 25.43 9.81
CA GLU A 299 -13.74 26.10 10.46
C GLU A 299 -13.25 27.32 9.65
N LYS A 300 -13.37 28.52 10.24
CA LYS A 300 -12.99 29.76 9.56
C LYS A 300 -11.49 29.79 9.22
N GLY A 301 -11.21 29.80 7.92
CA GLY A 301 -9.85 29.93 7.40
C GLY A 301 -9.12 28.60 7.20
N TYR A 302 -9.79 27.47 7.37
CA TYR A 302 -9.32 26.15 6.97
C TYR A 302 -10.31 25.52 5.99
N GLY A 303 -9.85 24.57 5.18
CA GLY A 303 -10.68 23.89 4.19
C GLY A 303 -9.85 23.10 3.21
N GLU A 304 -10.48 22.74 2.09
CA GLU A 304 -9.89 21.92 1.03
C GLU A 304 -9.31 20.63 1.61
N GLN A 305 -10.03 19.94 2.49
CA GLN A 305 -9.55 18.81 3.30
C GLN A 305 -9.68 17.44 2.63
N ASP A 306 -10.46 17.32 1.56
CA ASP A 306 -10.83 16.03 0.97
C ASP A 306 -9.88 15.60 -0.16
N LEU A 307 -10.10 14.41 -0.74
CA LEU A 307 -9.26 13.85 -1.80
C LEU A 307 -9.55 14.44 -3.20
N TRP A 308 -10.75 14.96 -3.44
CA TRP A 308 -11.14 15.65 -4.67
C TRP A 308 -11.47 17.12 -4.41
N THR A 309 -11.17 17.96 -5.40
CA THR A 309 -11.61 19.36 -5.38
C THR A 309 -13.12 19.49 -5.57
N GLU A 310 -13.66 20.70 -5.36
CA GLU A 310 -15.08 21.02 -5.57
C GLU A 310 -15.62 20.68 -6.98
N ASP A 311 -14.73 20.73 -7.99
CA ASP A 311 -15.02 20.40 -9.40
C ASP A 311 -14.85 18.90 -9.73
N TYR A 312 -14.60 18.07 -8.73
CA TYR A 312 -14.24 16.66 -8.85
C TYR A 312 -12.97 16.41 -9.66
N LYS A 313 -11.94 17.22 -9.44
CA LYS A 313 -10.59 16.88 -9.91
C LYS A 313 -9.87 16.16 -8.77
N PRO A 314 -9.22 15.02 -9.02
CA PRO A 314 -8.42 14.37 -8.00
C PRO A 314 -7.30 15.32 -7.56
N LYS A 315 -7.05 15.40 -6.26
CA LYS A 315 -5.91 16.11 -5.70
C LYS A 315 -4.70 15.17 -5.64
N PRO A 316 -3.47 15.69 -5.47
CA PRO A 316 -2.28 14.85 -5.29
C PRO A 316 -2.42 13.81 -4.16
N ALA A 317 -3.31 14.03 -3.19
CA ALA A 317 -3.62 13.06 -2.15
C ALA A 317 -4.19 11.73 -2.69
N VAL A 318 -4.92 11.74 -3.82
CA VAL A 318 -5.43 10.51 -4.46
C VAL A 318 -4.26 9.63 -4.93
N ASP A 319 -3.31 10.23 -5.65
CA ASP A 319 -2.11 9.54 -6.13
C ASP A 319 -1.18 9.12 -4.98
N ALA A 320 -1.14 9.90 -3.88
CA ALA A 320 -0.31 9.61 -2.72
C ALA A 320 -0.84 8.45 -1.86
N VAL A 321 -2.14 8.17 -1.94
CA VAL A 321 -2.74 6.96 -1.37
C VAL A 321 -2.54 5.76 -2.30
N ASP A 322 -2.36 5.98 -3.60
CA ASP A 322 -2.00 4.99 -4.63
C ASP A 322 -0.48 4.96 -4.96
N LYS A 323 0.38 4.81 -3.94
CA LYS A 323 1.83 5.06 -4.10
C LYS A 323 2.50 4.24 -5.22
N LYS A 324 3.31 4.96 -6.02
CA LYS A 324 4.41 4.39 -6.81
C LYS A 324 5.41 3.75 -5.84
N TYR A 325 5.96 2.60 -6.20
CA TYR A 325 6.86 1.89 -5.28
C TYR A 325 8.29 2.46 -5.32
N ILE A 326 9.00 2.32 -4.21
CA ILE A 326 10.46 2.40 -4.14
C ILE A 326 10.96 1.05 -3.65
N GLY A 327 11.82 0.42 -4.44
CA GLY A 327 12.27 -0.94 -4.17
C GLY A 327 13.78 -1.09 -4.15
N SER A 328 14.22 -2.21 -3.62
CA SER A 328 15.62 -2.63 -3.68
C SER A 328 15.73 -4.08 -4.14
N ALA A 329 16.77 -4.38 -4.93
CA ALA A 329 17.18 -5.74 -5.15
C ALA A 329 17.73 -6.35 -3.85
N PHE A 330 17.32 -7.58 -3.56
CA PHE A 330 17.64 -8.27 -2.31
C PHE A 330 18.22 -9.64 -2.62
N ARG A 331 19.46 -9.84 -2.15
CA ARG A 331 20.18 -11.11 -2.19
C ARG A 331 19.99 -11.91 -0.92
N SER A 332 19.84 -13.22 -1.04
CA SER A 332 19.68 -14.12 0.10
C SER A 332 20.89 -14.17 1.03
N GLU A 333 22.09 -13.81 0.58
CA GLU A 333 23.28 -13.66 1.42
C GLU A 333 23.14 -12.56 2.49
N ALA A 334 22.30 -11.56 2.25
CA ALA A 334 22.05 -10.48 3.21
C ALA A 334 21.01 -10.86 4.28
N LEU A 335 20.39 -12.06 4.22
CA LEU A 335 19.43 -12.53 5.25
C LEU A 335 20.04 -12.67 6.64
N SER A 336 21.36 -12.84 6.77
CA SER A 336 22.04 -12.87 8.06
C SER A 336 22.41 -11.48 8.58
N ASP A 337 22.23 -10.43 7.79
CA ASP A 337 22.63 -9.07 8.12
C ASP A 337 21.44 -8.27 8.68
N GLN A 338 21.37 -8.16 10.00
CA GLN A 338 20.26 -7.48 10.66
C GLN A 338 20.16 -6.00 10.29
N LYS A 339 21.29 -5.29 10.12
CA LYS A 339 21.26 -3.87 9.76
C LYS A 339 20.76 -3.69 8.32
N TYR A 340 21.11 -4.61 7.42
CA TYR A 340 20.54 -4.63 6.08
C TYR A 340 19.02 -4.82 6.11
N LEU A 341 18.52 -5.81 6.85
CA LEU A 341 17.09 -6.10 6.94
C LEU A 341 16.34 -4.91 7.56
N GLU A 342 16.84 -4.34 8.65
CA GLU A 342 16.23 -3.16 9.27
C GLU A 342 16.04 -2.00 8.27
N ILE A 343 17.09 -1.64 7.53
CA ILE A 343 17.01 -0.56 6.53
C ILE A 343 16.12 -0.95 5.37
N LEU A 344 16.23 -2.19 4.86
CA LEU A 344 15.37 -2.66 3.77
C LEU A 344 13.89 -2.54 4.15
N GLY A 345 13.52 -3.04 5.32
CA GLY A 345 12.15 -3.05 5.84
C GLY A 345 11.59 -1.68 6.19
N GLN A 346 12.45 -0.69 6.43
CA GLN A 346 12.06 0.68 6.76
C GLN A 346 11.92 1.55 5.52
N GLU A 347 12.88 1.46 4.60
CA GLU A 347 13.03 2.46 3.53
C GLU A 347 12.41 2.02 2.20
N PHE A 348 12.07 0.74 2.04
CA PHE A 348 11.57 0.20 0.78
C PHE A 348 10.22 -0.49 0.94
N ASN A 349 9.35 -0.37 -0.06
CA ASN A 349 8.01 -0.98 -0.08
C ASN A 349 7.82 -1.96 -1.25
N CYS A 350 8.90 -2.23 -1.99
CA CYS A 350 8.98 -3.26 -3.01
C CYS A 350 10.35 -3.93 -2.92
N MET A 351 10.42 -5.21 -3.23
CA MET A 351 11.68 -5.92 -3.32
C MET A 351 11.74 -6.82 -4.55
N THR A 352 12.96 -7.03 -5.03
CA THR A 352 13.24 -7.87 -6.18
C THR A 352 14.32 -8.89 -5.78
N PRO A 353 14.00 -10.20 -5.70
CA PRO A 353 15.03 -11.23 -5.53
C PRO A 353 16.04 -11.15 -6.67
N GLU A 354 17.31 -10.89 -6.35
CA GLU A 354 18.27 -10.51 -7.38
C GLU A 354 18.63 -11.69 -8.31
N ASN A 355 18.84 -12.88 -7.73
CA ASN A 355 19.25 -14.06 -8.48
C ASN A 355 18.43 -15.31 -8.14
N GLU A 356 17.74 -15.32 -7.00
CA GLU A 356 17.10 -16.49 -6.41
C GLU A 356 15.92 -17.00 -7.21
N MET A 357 15.30 -16.15 -8.04
CA MET A 357 14.16 -16.52 -8.89
C MET A 357 14.53 -16.77 -10.35
N LYS A 358 15.81 -16.66 -10.73
CA LYS A 358 16.28 -16.95 -12.09
C LYS A 358 16.32 -18.45 -12.35
N TRP A 359 16.07 -18.85 -13.59
CA TRP A 359 15.96 -20.26 -13.98
C TRP A 359 17.16 -21.11 -13.50
N GLY A 360 18.39 -20.66 -13.73
CA GLY A 360 19.59 -21.38 -13.28
C GLY A 360 19.67 -21.62 -11.76
N SER A 361 19.12 -20.71 -10.95
CA SER A 361 19.06 -20.86 -9.49
C SER A 361 17.94 -21.79 -9.05
N LEU A 362 16.77 -21.64 -9.67
CA LEU A 362 15.58 -22.41 -9.32
C LEU A 362 15.66 -23.86 -9.79
N GLU A 363 16.18 -24.13 -10.99
CA GLU A 363 16.12 -25.46 -11.63
C GLU A 363 17.46 -25.86 -12.26
N ALA A 364 18.53 -25.85 -11.46
CA ALA A 364 19.86 -26.23 -11.91
C ALA A 364 19.92 -27.65 -12.53
N SER A 365 19.03 -28.56 -12.09
CA SER A 365 18.83 -29.89 -12.68
C SER A 365 17.37 -30.06 -13.11
N LYS A 366 17.14 -30.59 -14.32
CA LYS A 366 15.80 -30.72 -14.92
C LYS A 366 14.80 -31.38 -13.96
N GLY A 367 13.71 -30.69 -13.66
CA GLY A 367 12.65 -31.13 -12.76
C GLY A 367 12.97 -31.11 -11.26
N GLN A 368 14.13 -30.60 -10.85
CA GLN A 368 14.54 -30.48 -9.44
C GLN A 368 14.64 -29.00 -9.06
N TYR A 369 13.63 -28.52 -8.32
CA TYR A 369 13.53 -27.12 -7.96
C TYR A 369 14.11 -26.81 -6.57
N ASN A 370 14.88 -25.73 -6.47
CA ASN A 370 15.39 -25.18 -5.21
C ASN A 370 14.68 -23.87 -4.85
N TRP A 371 13.66 -23.96 -4.01
CA TRP A 371 12.86 -22.82 -3.57
C TRP A 371 13.44 -22.07 -2.37
N GLY A 372 14.37 -22.69 -1.63
CA GLY A 372 14.66 -22.33 -0.24
C GLY A 372 15.07 -20.87 -0.03
N ASN A 373 15.89 -20.30 -0.92
CA ASN A 373 16.30 -18.90 -0.80
C ASN A 373 15.21 -17.94 -1.31
N ALA A 374 14.57 -18.24 -2.44
CA ALA A 374 13.46 -17.43 -2.95
C ALA A 374 12.29 -17.37 -1.96
N ASP A 375 11.94 -18.49 -1.32
CA ASP A 375 10.89 -18.56 -0.30
C ASP A 375 11.21 -17.72 0.93
N LYS A 376 12.47 -17.69 1.37
CA LYS A 376 12.90 -16.83 2.50
C LYS A 376 12.78 -15.35 2.16
N LEU A 377 13.16 -14.97 0.94
CA LEU A 377 13.04 -13.61 0.45
C LEU A 377 11.56 -13.19 0.34
N VAL A 378 10.71 -14.06 -0.19
CA VAL A 378 9.26 -13.84 -0.26
C VAL A 378 8.64 -13.73 1.12
N ALA A 379 9.02 -14.60 2.07
CA ALA A 379 8.53 -14.55 3.44
C ALA A 379 8.92 -13.24 4.14
N TYR A 380 10.14 -12.76 3.91
CA TYR A 380 10.56 -11.44 4.40
C TYR A 380 9.70 -10.32 3.80
N ALA A 381 9.47 -10.34 2.48
CA ALA A 381 8.62 -9.37 1.81
C ALA A 381 7.20 -9.35 2.38
N GLU A 382 6.60 -10.53 2.58
CA GLU A 382 5.26 -10.71 3.14
C GLU A 382 5.20 -10.15 4.58
N GLN A 383 6.22 -10.44 5.41
CA GLN A 383 6.32 -9.92 6.77
C GLN A 383 6.46 -8.39 6.83
N HIS A 384 7.18 -7.80 5.86
CA HIS A 384 7.44 -6.37 5.78
C HIS A 384 6.51 -5.63 4.80
N ASN A 385 5.40 -6.28 4.40
CA ASN A 385 4.35 -5.68 3.57
C ASN A 385 4.80 -5.17 2.19
N MET A 386 5.91 -5.70 1.67
CA MET A 386 6.51 -5.28 0.40
C MET A 386 5.82 -5.93 -0.80
N LYS A 387 5.69 -5.17 -1.90
CA LYS A 387 5.46 -5.75 -3.22
C LYS A 387 6.66 -6.61 -3.62
N ILE A 388 6.44 -7.68 -4.37
CA ILE A 388 7.52 -8.53 -4.89
C ILE A 388 7.53 -8.45 -6.41
N ARG A 389 8.67 -8.06 -6.99
CA ARG A 389 8.92 -8.22 -8.42
C ARG A 389 9.79 -9.45 -8.63
N GLY A 390 9.29 -10.44 -9.34
CA GLY A 390 10.05 -11.63 -9.70
C GLY A 390 10.89 -11.39 -10.96
N THR A 391 12.20 -11.57 -10.86
CA THR A 391 13.13 -11.46 -12.01
C THR A 391 14.05 -12.68 -12.04
N ALA A 392 14.15 -13.42 -13.15
CA ALA A 392 13.30 -13.41 -14.33
C ALA A 392 12.92 -14.83 -14.72
N LEU A 393 11.72 -15.00 -15.31
CA LEU A 393 11.24 -16.31 -15.76
C LEU A 393 12.06 -16.83 -16.93
N ILE A 394 12.40 -15.95 -17.89
CA ILE A 394 13.23 -16.28 -19.05
C ILE A 394 14.34 -15.24 -19.18
N TRP A 395 15.59 -15.69 -19.02
CA TRP A 395 16.79 -14.87 -19.27
C TRP A 395 17.90 -15.74 -19.86
N HIS A 396 18.64 -15.20 -20.83
CA HIS A 396 19.62 -15.95 -21.60
C HIS A 396 20.94 -16.20 -20.86
N GLU A 397 21.29 -15.37 -19.87
CA GLU A 397 22.62 -15.38 -19.23
C GLU A 397 22.74 -16.36 -18.06
N GLN A 398 21.63 -16.70 -17.39
CA GLN A 398 21.61 -17.61 -16.22
C GLN A 398 20.68 -18.81 -16.45
N LEU A 399 20.95 -19.55 -17.52
CA LEU A 399 20.25 -20.80 -17.84
C LEU A 399 20.93 -22.01 -17.18
N PRO A 400 20.16 -23.03 -16.75
CA PRO A 400 20.73 -24.32 -16.41
C PRO A 400 21.49 -24.95 -17.59
N GLU A 401 22.61 -25.63 -17.32
CA GLU A 401 23.46 -26.21 -18.37
C GLU A 401 22.71 -27.18 -19.29
N TRP A 402 21.75 -27.94 -18.74
CA TRP A 402 20.96 -28.93 -19.48
C TRP A 402 20.04 -28.33 -20.56
N ILE A 403 19.75 -27.01 -20.51
CA ILE A 403 18.97 -26.33 -21.55
C ILE A 403 19.70 -26.34 -22.89
N ALA A 404 21.04 -26.30 -22.89
CA ALA A 404 21.83 -26.31 -24.13
C ALA A 404 21.62 -27.59 -24.96
N GLU A 405 21.26 -28.71 -24.34
CA GLU A 405 20.97 -29.98 -25.00
C GLU A 405 19.66 -29.96 -25.82
N LEU A 406 18.87 -28.90 -25.68
CA LEU A 406 17.60 -28.68 -26.37
C LEU A 406 17.74 -27.82 -27.64
N GLU A 407 18.95 -27.36 -27.97
CA GLU A 407 19.20 -26.59 -29.19
C GLU A 407 18.73 -27.40 -30.42
N GLY A 408 17.91 -26.78 -31.27
CA GLY A 408 17.30 -27.42 -32.44
C GLY A 408 16.10 -28.34 -32.14
N LYS A 409 15.79 -28.63 -30.87
CA LYS A 409 14.62 -29.44 -30.46
C LYS A 409 13.42 -28.57 -30.13
N LYS A 410 12.91 -27.86 -31.14
CA LYS A 410 11.87 -26.82 -31.00
C LYS A 410 10.70 -27.20 -30.08
N ALA A 411 10.06 -28.34 -30.32
CA ALA A 411 8.89 -28.76 -29.54
C ALA A 411 9.22 -29.11 -28.08
N GLU A 412 10.40 -29.72 -27.83
CA GLU A 412 10.84 -30.06 -26.48
C GLU A 412 11.20 -28.80 -25.69
N LEU A 413 11.93 -27.86 -26.31
CA LEU A 413 12.28 -26.58 -25.69
C LEU A 413 11.04 -25.73 -25.40
N GLU A 414 10.06 -25.73 -26.31
CA GLU A 414 8.79 -25.01 -26.09
C GLU A 414 8.05 -25.57 -24.88
N GLN A 415 7.97 -26.90 -24.75
CA GLN A 415 7.33 -27.53 -23.59
C GLN A 415 8.09 -27.21 -22.29
N VAL A 416 9.42 -27.24 -22.32
CA VAL A 416 10.25 -26.91 -21.15
C VAL A 416 10.07 -25.46 -20.70
N ILE A 417 9.97 -24.51 -21.62
CA ILE A 417 9.65 -23.10 -21.31
C ILE A 417 8.29 -23.00 -20.61
N LYS A 418 7.27 -23.70 -21.14
CA LYS A 418 5.92 -23.69 -20.54
C LYS A 418 5.91 -24.31 -19.16
N ASP A 419 6.56 -25.47 -19.00
CA ASP A 419 6.61 -26.19 -17.73
C ASP A 419 7.33 -25.36 -16.66
N HIS A 420 8.44 -24.69 -17.02
CA HIS A 420 9.15 -23.80 -16.12
C HIS A 420 8.28 -22.63 -15.66
N ILE A 421 7.70 -21.87 -16.62
CA ILE A 421 6.85 -20.72 -16.31
C ILE A 421 5.66 -21.14 -15.44
N ASN A 422 4.98 -22.24 -15.80
CA ASN A 422 3.84 -22.74 -15.02
C ASN A 422 4.26 -23.15 -13.61
N THR A 423 5.40 -23.84 -13.47
CA THR A 423 5.86 -24.33 -12.16
C THR A 423 6.22 -23.17 -11.24
N VAL A 424 7.02 -22.20 -11.72
CA VAL A 424 7.46 -21.05 -10.92
C VAL A 424 6.30 -20.12 -10.61
N ALA A 425 5.50 -19.74 -11.60
CA ALA A 425 4.36 -18.84 -11.39
C ALA A 425 3.27 -19.49 -10.52
N ALA A 426 3.07 -20.82 -10.59
CA ALA A 426 2.15 -21.51 -9.70
C ALA A 426 2.66 -21.57 -8.26
N HIS A 427 3.98 -21.81 -8.06
CA HIS A 427 4.58 -21.85 -6.72
C HIS A 427 4.43 -20.51 -5.98
N PHE A 428 4.64 -19.38 -6.66
CA PHE A 428 4.52 -18.05 -6.07
C PHE A 428 3.19 -17.33 -6.34
N LYS A 429 2.16 -18.07 -6.78
CA LYS A 429 0.87 -17.50 -7.19
C LYS A 429 0.26 -16.62 -6.11
N GLY A 430 -0.13 -15.40 -6.48
CA GLY A 430 -0.73 -14.42 -5.57
C GLY A 430 0.23 -13.73 -4.60
N LYS A 431 1.53 -14.08 -4.62
CA LYS A 431 2.58 -13.41 -3.83
C LYS A 431 3.38 -12.40 -4.64
N ILE A 432 3.43 -12.58 -5.95
CA ILE A 432 4.21 -11.75 -6.87
C ILE A 432 3.32 -10.64 -7.42
N TYR A 433 3.74 -9.39 -7.23
CA TYR A 433 3.09 -8.21 -7.80
C TYR A 433 3.34 -8.15 -9.32
N ALA A 434 4.59 -8.38 -9.74
CA ALA A 434 4.99 -8.31 -11.14
C ALA A 434 6.08 -9.33 -11.49
N TRP A 435 5.99 -9.94 -12.67
CA TRP A 435 7.04 -10.78 -13.26
C TRP A 435 7.73 -10.07 -14.41
N ASP A 436 9.06 -10.08 -14.39
CA ASP A 436 9.87 -9.94 -15.59
C ASP A 436 9.84 -11.27 -16.33
N VAL A 437 8.92 -11.36 -17.31
CA VAL A 437 8.64 -12.62 -18.02
C VAL A 437 9.80 -12.96 -18.95
N VAL A 438 10.31 -11.96 -19.66
CA VAL A 438 11.52 -12.08 -20.47
C VAL A 438 12.45 -10.92 -20.13
N ASN A 439 13.72 -11.23 -19.96
CA ASN A 439 14.78 -10.27 -19.62
C ASN A 439 15.80 -10.17 -20.77
N GLU A 440 16.14 -8.96 -21.20
CA GLU A 440 17.24 -8.65 -22.13
C GLU A 440 17.17 -9.36 -23.49
N VAL A 441 16.02 -9.30 -24.13
CA VAL A 441 15.73 -9.96 -25.40
C VAL A 441 16.23 -9.20 -26.63
N ILE A 442 16.58 -7.92 -26.51
CA ILE A 442 17.11 -7.05 -27.57
C ILE A 442 18.63 -6.88 -27.39
N ASP A 443 19.36 -7.08 -28.48
CA ASP A 443 20.81 -6.96 -28.58
C ASP A 443 21.30 -5.51 -28.49
N GLU A 444 22.53 -5.32 -27.99
CA GLU A 444 23.15 -3.99 -27.93
C GLU A 444 23.47 -3.44 -29.32
N GLY A 445 23.04 -2.21 -29.60
CA GLY A 445 23.45 -1.46 -30.78
C GLY A 445 22.82 -1.87 -32.12
N SER A 446 22.20 -3.04 -32.24
CA SER A 446 21.54 -3.48 -33.49
C SER A 446 20.02 -3.35 -33.50
N GLY A 447 19.38 -3.29 -32.32
CA GLY A 447 17.91 -3.32 -32.18
C GLY A 447 17.28 -4.65 -32.62
N LYS A 448 18.07 -5.71 -32.80
CA LYS A 448 17.60 -7.05 -33.16
C LYS A 448 17.39 -7.90 -31.91
N LEU A 449 16.72 -9.05 -32.05
CA LEU A 449 16.75 -10.04 -30.98
C LEU A 449 18.18 -10.44 -30.66
N ARG A 450 18.47 -10.52 -29.36
CA ARG A 450 19.71 -11.05 -28.82
C ARG A 450 19.87 -12.52 -29.21
N ASP A 451 21.08 -12.88 -29.62
CA ASP A 451 21.41 -14.27 -29.95
C ASP A 451 21.33 -15.15 -28.69
N SER A 452 20.41 -16.11 -28.70
CA SER A 452 20.19 -17.06 -27.62
C SER A 452 19.56 -18.32 -28.19
N ILE A 453 19.56 -19.41 -27.41
CA ILE A 453 18.85 -20.63 -27.79
C ILE A 453 17.38 -20.35 -28.13
N PHE A 454 16.75 -19.39 -27.45
CA PHE A 454 15.37 -18.98 -27.67
C PHE A 454 15.19 -18.28 -29.01
N SER A 455 15.98 -17.24 -29.31
CA SER A 455 15.84 -16.48 -30.55
C SER A 455 16.25 -17.29 -31.79
N ARG A 456 17.27 -18.15 -31.69
CA ARG A 456 17.66 -19.08 -32.76
C ARG A 456 16.57 -20.10 -33.08
N THR A 457 15.85 -20.57 -32.06
CA THR A 457 14.82 -21.61 -32.22
C THR A 457 13.45 -21.05 -32.60
N PHE A 458 13.06 -19.91 -32.03
CA PHE A 458 11.69 -19.39 -32.09
C PHE A 458 11.55 -18.00 -32.71
N ASN A 459 12.65 -17.28 -32.95
CA ASN A 459 12.60 -15.86 -33.26
C ASN A 459 11.76 -15.11 -32.19
N TYR A 460 10.83 -14.22 -32.54
CA TYR A 460 9.99 -13.52 -31.55
C TYR A 460 8.91 -14.39 -30.86
N SER A 461 8.59 -15.58 -31.40
CA SER A 461 7.38 -16.32 -30.98
C SER A 461 7.43 -16.87 -29.55
N PHE A 462 8.62 -17.09 -28.97
CA PHE A 462 8.72 -17.53 -27.57
C PHE A 462 8.28 -16.45 -26.58
N ILE A 463 8.40 -15.17 -26.94
CA ILE A 463 7.98 -14.05 -26.09
C ILE A 463 6.45 -14.08 -25.95
N GLU A 464 5.72 -14.22 -27.07
CA GLU A 464 4.26 -14.32 -27.05
C GLU A 464 3.78 -15.48 -26.17
N GLU A 465 4.39 -16.64 -26.35
CA GLU A 465 4.01 -17.85 -25.61
C GLU A 465 4.34 -17.75 -24.13
N ALA A 466 5.50 -17.18 -23.77
CA ALA A 466 5.90 -16.98 -22.37
C ALA A 466 4.90 -16.09 -21.63
N PHE A 467 4.49 -14.96 -22.24
CA PHE A 467 3.50 -14.05 -21.63
C PHE A 467 2.13 -14.70 -21.48
N ARG A 468 1.65 -15.43 -22.50
CA ARG A 468 0.36 -16.13 -22.41
C ARG A 468 0.38 -17.22 -21.34
N THR A 469 1.49 -17.94 -21.23
CA THR A 469 1.68 -18.98 -20.21
C THR A 469 1.74 -18.37 -18.81
N ALA A 470 2.52 -17.31 -18.60
CA ALA A 470 2.63 -16.62 -17.32
C ALA A 470 1.27 -16.07 -16.86
N HIS A 471 0.51 -15.44 -17.77
CA HIS A 471 -0.82 -14.92 -17.47
C HIS A 471 -1.83 -16.02 -17.13
N ALA A 472 -1.75 -17.18 -17.79
CA ALA A 472 -2.62 -18.31 -17.46
C ALA A 472 -2.29 -18.90 -16.07
N ALA A 473 -1.01 -18.96 -15.70
CA ALA A 473 -0.57 -19.47 -14.40
C ALA A 473 -0.97 -18.52 -13.25
N ASP A 474 -0.73 -17.21 -13.41
CA ASP A 474 -1.16 -16.18 -12.47
C ASP A 474 -1.74 -14.95 -13.21
N PRO A 475 -3.07 -14.88 -13.37
CA PRO A 475 -3.73 -13.75 -14.03
C PRO A 475 -3.62 -12.42 -13.30
N ASN A 476 -3.29 -12.44 -12.00
CA ASN A 476 -3.25 -11.24 -11.15
C ASN A 476 -1.87 -10.57 -11.16
N ALA A 477 -0.81 -11.31 -11.50
CA ALA A 477 0.53 -10.75 -11.61
C ALA A 477 0.66 -9.87 -12.87
N LYS A 478 1.26 -8.69 -12.71
CA LYS A 478 1.62 -7.84 -13.86
C LYS A 478 2.80 -8.46 -14.60
N LEU A 479 2.83 -8.33 -15.93
CA LEU A 479 3.81 -9.01 -16.78
C LEU A 479 4.60 -7.99 -17.58
N TYR A 480 5.92 -8.04 -17.44
CA TYR A 480 6.84 -7.06 -18.00
C TYR A 480 7.85 -7.70 -18.95
N ILE A 481 8.20 -6.96 -19.99
CA ILE A 481 9.47 -7.13 -20.69
C ILE A 481 10.48 -6.24 -19.97
N ASN A 482 11.57 -6.82 -19.45
CA ASN A 482 12.61 -6.09 -18.74
C ASN A 482 13.88 -6.01 -19.58
N GLU A 483 14.48 -4.84 -19.66
CA GLU A 483 15.52 -4.59 -20.64
C GLU A 483 16.62 -3.64 -20.17
N TYR A 484 17.85 -4.06 -20.44
CA TYR A 484 19.07 -3.32 -20.21
C TYR A 484 19.29 -2.29 -21.32
N GLY A 485 19.92 -1.15 -21.04
CA GLY A 485 20.41 -0.24 -22.08
C GLY A 485 19.30 0.46 -22.86
N LEU A 486 18.17 0.79 -22.20
CA LEU A 486 17.01 1.46 -22.80
C LEU A 486 16.91 2.94 -22.45
N GLU A 487 17.94 3.56 -21.90
CA GLU A 487 17.75 4.81 -21.17
C GLU A 487 17.71 6.02 -22.11
N ALA A 488 18.01 5.83 -23.40
CA ALA A 488 17.97 6.85 -24.44
C ALA A 488 16.88 6.62 -25.49
N VAL A 489 16.57 7.66 -26.25
CA VAL A 489 15.82 7.54 -27.51
C VAL A 489 16.75 7.16 -28.65
N ASP A 490 16.81 5.86 -28.95
CA ASP A 490 17.69 5.26 -29.94
C ASP A 490 17.12 4.00 -30.63
N THR A 491 17.93 3.39 -31.50
CA THR A 491 17.61 2.16 -32.24
C THR A 491 17.13 1.01 -31.36
N LYS A 492 17.70 0.83 -30.17
CA LYS A 492 17.34 -0.28 -29.27
C LYS A 492 16.00 -0.01 -28.61
N SER A 493 15.81 1.19 -28.08
CA SER A 493 14.53 1.62 -27.51
C SER A 493 13.39 1.60 -28.54
N ASP A 494 13.66 1.97 -29.79
CA ASP A 494 12.70 1.95 -30.89
C ASP A 494 12.31 0.52 -31.28
N ALA A 495 13.27 -0.41 -31.26
CA ALA A 495 13.00 -1.82 -31.51
C ALA A 495 12.11 -2.43 -30.43
N LEU A 496 12.38 -2.16 -29.15
CA LEU A 496 11.50 -2.63 -28.08
C LEU A 496 10.11 -1.97 -28.19
N TYR A 497 10.05 -0.67 -28.46
CA TYR A 497 8.79 0.04 -28.66
C TYR A 497 7.93 -0.61 -29.76
N ALA A 498 8.55 -0.96 -30.90
CA ALA A 498 7.87 -1.67 -31.98
C ALA A 498 7.39 -3.05 -31.54
N LEU A 499 8.23 -3.80 -30.83
CA LEU A 499 7.90 -5.14 -30.33
C LEU A 499 6.71 -5.10 -29.36
N VAL A 500 6.75 -4.27 -28.31
CA VAL A 500 5.65 -4.21 -27.32
C VAL A 500 4.36 -3.73 -27.96
N LYS A 501 4.43 -2.81 -28.92
CA LYS A 501 3.27 -2.35 -29.68
C LYS A 501 2.65 -3.49 -30.51
N GLU A 502 3.47 -4.31 -31.15
CA GLU A 502 3.02 -5.49 -31.90
C GLU A 502 2.37 -6.52 -30.97
N LEU A 503 3.01 -6.86 -29.85
CA LEU A 503 2.49 -7.82 -28.86
C LEU A 503 1.13 -7.37 -28.32
N LYS A 504 0.98 -6.10 -27.96
CA LYS A 504 -0.31 -5.52 -27.57
C LYS A 504 -1.35 -5.62 -28.68
N GLY A 505 -0.97 -5.33 -29.93
CA GLY A 505 -1.85 -5.46 -31.10
C GLY A 505 -2.37 -6.89 -31.32
N LYS A 506 -1.60 -7.90 -30.89
CA LYS A 506 -1.99 -9.32 -30.92
C LYS A 506 -2.74 -9.79 -29.66
N GLY A 507 -3.05 -8.88 -28.72
CA GLY A 507 -3.69 -9.23 -27.45
C GLY A 507 -2.84 -10.16 -26.58
N VAL A 508 -1.50 -10.04 -26.65
CA VAL A 508 -0.59 -10.65 -25.68
C VAL A 508 -0.67 -9.84 -24.38
N PRO A 509 -0.73 -10.47 -23.20
CA PRO A 509 -0.93 -9.79 -21.91
C PRO A 509 0.34 -9.09 -21.41
N VAL A 510 0.89 -8.17 -22.22
CA VAL A 510 2.01 -7.31 -21.83
C VAL A 510 1.45 -6.12 -21.05
N HIS A 511 1.76 -6.07 -19.76
CA HIS A 511 1.27 -5.02 -18.86
C HIS A 511 2.26 -3.85 -18.75
N GLY A 512 3.56 -4.11 -18.89
CA GLY A 512 4.56 -3.05 -18.80
C GLY A 512 5.93 -3.33 -19.39
N VAL A 513 6.80 -2.33 -19.27
CA VAL A 513 8.21 -2.35 -19.67
C VAL A 513 9.10 -1.94 -18.47
N GLY A 514 10.13 -2.73 -18.22
CA GLY A 514 11.18 -2.43 -17.24
C GLY A 514 12.43 -1.89 -17.92
N LEU A 515 13.04 -0.86 -17.33
CA LEU A 515 14.29 -0.25 -17.78
C LEU A 515 15.37 -0.44 -16.71
N GLN A 516 16.46 -1.11 -17.07
CA GLN A 516 17.60 -1.35 -16.16
C GLN A 516 18.70 -0.29 -16.33
N GLY A 517 18.67 0.75 -15.49
CA GLY A 517 19.63 1.85 -15.52
C GLY A 517 20.91 1.59 -14.70
N HIS A 518 21.94 1.05 -15.34
CA HIS A 518 23.29 0.92 -14.75
C HIS A 518 24.26 1.98 -15.28
N PHE A 519 24.19 3.18 -14.74
CA PHE A 519 24.91 4.34 -15.26
C PHE A 519 26.30 4.50 -14.62
N ARG A 520 27.21 5.20 -15.32
CA ARG A 520 28.24 5.98 -14.65
C ARG A 520 27.76 7.41 -14.39
N GLU A 521 28.44 8.12 -13.50
CA GLU A 521 28.15 9.54 -13.24
C GLU A 521 28.09 10.35 -14.55
N ASN A 522 27.07 11.20 -14.69
CA ASN A 522 26.76 12.00 -15.88
C ASN A 522 26.27 11.26 -17.13
N GLU A 523 26.02 9.96 -17.07
CA GLU A 523 25.61 9.19 -18.27
C GLU A 523 24.09 9.05 -18.45
N ILE A 524 23.27 9.60 -17.54
CA ILE A 524 21.80 9.59 -17.73
C ILE A 524 21.43 10.46 -18.95
N PRO A 525 20.83 9.89 -20.00
CA PRO A 525 20.48 10.66 -21.19
C PRO A 525 19.43 11.72 -20.90
N SER A 526 19.54 12.88 -21.55
CA SER A 526 18.52 13.94 -21.44
C SER A 526 17.14 13.51 -21.96
N THR A 527 17.10 12.46 -22.78
CA THR A 527 15.87 11.87 -23.34
C THR A 527 15.25 10.77 -22.48
N PHE A 528 15.79 10.50 -21.29
CA PHE A 528 15.34 9.38 -20.45
C PHE A 528 13.86 9.49 -20.07
N GLN A 529 13.42 10.66 -19.59
CA GLN A 529 12.01 10.90 -19.28
C GLN A 529 11.10 10.78 -20.52
N ASP A 530 11.53 11.30 -21.68
CA ASP A 530 10.78 11.20 -22.92
C ASP A 530 10.64 9.74 -23.37
N ASN A 531 11.68 8.93 -23.14
CA ASN A 531 11.62 7.51 -23.42
C ASN A 531 10.64 6.78 -22.49
N ILE A 532 10.69 7.03 -21.19
CA ILE A 532 9.69 6.51 -20.23
C ILE A 532 8.28 6.90 -20.68
N LYS A 533 8.09 8.17 -21.05
CA LYS A 533 6.80 8.69 -21.50
C LYS A 533 6.29 7.99 -22.75
N ARG A 534 7.13 7.70 -23.75
CA ARG A 534 6.64 7.06 -24.99
C ARG A 534 6.08 5.67 -24.75
N PHE A 535 6.70 4.88 -23.86
CA PHE A 535 6.18 3.56 -23.49
C PHE A 535 4.88 3.70 -22.70
N ALA A 536 4.83 4.65 -21.76
CA ALA A 536 3.59 4.98 -21.03
C ALA A 536 2.44 5.37 -21.97
N ASP A 537 2.73 6.14 -23.03
CA ASP A 537 1.75 6.58 -24.03
C ASP A 537 1.18 5.43 -24.89
N LEU A 538 1.79 4.23 -24.87
CA LEU A 538 1.18 3.01 -25.40
C LEU A 538 0.12 2.42 -24.46
N GLY A 539 -0.07 2.98 -23.27
CA GLY A 539 -0.87 2.40 -22.18
C GLY A 539 -0.18 1.21 -21.53
N LEU A 540 1.15 1.26 -21.39
CA LEU A 540 1.97 0.28 -20.67
C LEU A 540 2.46 0.87 -19.36
N ASP A 541 2.53 0.06 -18.31
CA ASP A 541 3.18 0.47 -17.08
C ASP A 541 4.68 0.53 -17.36
N VAL A 542 5.37 1.52 -16.81
CA VAL A 542 6.81 1.66 -16.96
C VAL A 542 7.44 1.57 -15.58
N ALA A 543 8.56 0.90 -15.44
CA ALA A 543 9.31 0.85 -14.20
C ALA A 543 10.79 1.06 -14.47
N ILE A 544 11.47 1.84 -13.63
CA ILE A 544 12.92 1.72 -13.52
C ILE A 544 13.16 0.52 -12.61
N THR A 545 13.56 -0.59 -13.20
CA THR A 545 13.60 -1.90 -12.53
C THR A 545 14.94 -2.16 -11.87
N GLU A 546 15.97 -1.49 -12.34
CA GLU A 546 17.31 -1.55 -11.80
C GLU A 546 17.90 -0.14 -11.89
N LEU A 547 18.47 0.35 -10.79
CA LEU A 547 19.10 1.66 -10.78
C LEU A 547 20.32 1.63 -9.88
N ASN A 548 21.49 1.84 -10.47
CA ASN A 548 22.69 2.21 -9.74
C ASN A 548 23.56 3.15 -10.58
N ILE A 549 24.35 3.99 -9.90
CA ILE A 549 25.12 5.05 -10.56
C ILE A 549 26.52 5.07 -9.99
N ARG A 550 27.49 4.56 -10.74
CA ARG A 550 28.88 4.41 -10.27
C ARG A 550 29.77 5.58 -10.72
N TYR A 551 30.86 5.80 -10.00
CA TYR A 551 31.92 6.72 -10.44
C TYR A 551 33.28 6.09 -10.29
N LYS A 552 34.29 6.72 -10.91
CA LYS A 552 35.67 6.24 -10.82
C LYS A 552 36.22 6.44 -9.41
N LEU A 553 36.84 5.42 -8.83
CA LEU A 553 37.42 5.47 -7.50
C LEU A 553 38.80 6.18 -7.48
N PRO A 554 39.22 6.79 -6.34
CA PRO A 554 38.45 6.91 -5.10
C PRO A 554 37.32 7.95 -5.21
N GLY A 555 36.27 7.77 -4.41
CA GLY A 555 35.19 8.74 -4.27
C GLY A 555 35.67 10.08 -3.72
N SER A 556 35.01 11.17 -4.12
CA SER A 556 35.21 12.52 -3.57
C SER A 556 33.85 13.13 -3.23
N ALA A 557 33.84 14.20 -2.43
CA ALA A 557 32.61 14.94 -2.13
C ALA A 557 31.91 15.44 -3.41
N GLU A 558 32.69 15.86 -4.41
CA GLU A 558 32.18 16.31 -5.72
C GLU A 558 31.49 15.17 -6.48
N LYS A 559 32.13 13.99 -6.59
CA LYS A 559 31.54 12.82 -7.27
C LYS A 559 30.27 12.34 -6.57
N LYS A 560 30.27 12.30 -5.23
CA LYS A 560 29.09 11.96 -4.42
C LYS A 560 27.95 12.95 -4.62
N ALA A 561 28.27 14.24 -4.72
CA ALA A 561 27.27 15.26 -5.04
C ALA A 561 26.73 15.07 -6.47
N LYS A 562 27.57 14.67 -7.44
CA LYS A 562 27.10 14.44 -8.81
C LYS A 562 26.24 13.19 -8.94
N GLN A 563 26.66 12.09 -8.34
CA GLN A 563 25.85 10.88 -8.20
C GLN A 563 24.48 11.21 -7.58
N ALA A 564 24.43 12.04 -6.54
CA ALA A 564 23.18 12.45 -5.93
C ALA A 564 22.26 13.23 -6.89
N GLN A 565 22.81 14.11 -7.73
CA GLN A 565 22.05 14.79 -8.79
C GLN A 565 21.52 13.80 -9.83
N ASP A 566 22.31 12.80 -10.20
CA ASP A 566 21.92 11.81 -11.21
C ASP A 566 20.81 10.88 -10.67
N TYR A 567 20.90 10.43 -9.41
CA TYR A 567 19.82 9.71 -8.76
C TYR A 567 18.53 10.55 -8.71
N SER A 568 18.64 11.81 -8.31
CA SER A 568 17.50 12.74 -8.29
C SER A 568 16.87 12.89 -9.68
N HIS A 569 17.68 12.95 -10.73
CA HIS A 569 17.22 13.02 -12.12
C HIS A 569 16.50 11.73 -12.55
N ALA A 570 17.06 10.55 -12.30
CA ALA A 570 16.43 9.26 -12.62
C ALA A 570 15.07 9.10 -11.94
N PHE A 571 15.01 9.35 -10.63
CA PHE A 571 13.75 9.30 -9.88
C PHE A 571 12.74 10.31 -10.41
N SER A 572 13.15 11.56 -10.66
CA SER A 572 12.27 12.59 -11.24
C SER A 572 11.72 12.19 -12.61
N ALA A 573 12.54 11.59 -13.47
CA ALA A 573 12.12 11.14 -14.80
C ALA A 573 10.97 10.12 -14.71
N CYS A 574 11.05 9.16 -13.79
CA CYS A 574 9.93 8.25 -13.54
C CYS A 574 8.75 8.97 -12.88
N MET A 575 8.98 9.80 -11.86
CA MET A 575 7.91 10.44 -11.12
C MET A 575 7.04 11.37 -11.98
N ASN A 576 7.66 12.06 -12.93
CA ASN A 576 6.99 12.98 -13.85
C ASN A 576 6.16 12.27 -14.95
N VAL A 577 6.23 10.94 -15.04
CA VAL A 577 5.43 10.15 -15.97
C VAL A 577 4.39 9.36 -15.20
N ASP A 578 3.12 9.64 -15.45
CA ASP A 578 1.99 9.04 -14.77
C ASP A 578 2.06 7.51 -14.68
N ARG A 579 2.23 6.81 -15.81
CA ARG A 579 2.30 5.33 -15.82
C ARG A 579 3.67 4.76 -15.43
N CYS A 580 4.61 5.58 -14.95
CA CYS A 580 5.82 5.03 -14.34
C CYS A 580 5.53 4.65 -12.89
N VAL A 581 5.47 3.36 -12.58
CA VAL A 581 4.89 2.81 -11.35
C VAL A 581 5.88 2.71 -10.18
N GLY A 582 7.17 2.95 -10.42
CA GLY A 582 8.16 2.91 -9.36
C GLY A 582 9.61 2.77 -9.84
N VAL A 583 10.52 2.84 -8.88
CA VAL A 583 11.97 2.71 -9.08
C VAL A 583 12.51 1.62 -8.15
N THR A 584 13.33 0.72 -8.66
CA THR A 584 14.10 -0.25 -7.87
C THR A 584 15.58 0.03 -8.01
N VAL A 585 16.27 0.26 -6.89
CA VAL A 585 17.73 0.33 -6.85
C VAL A 585 18.32 -1.08 -6.81
N TRP A 586 19.40 -1.33 -7.56
CA TRP A 586 19.93 -2.69 -7.72
C TRP A 586 20.88 -3.08 -6.60
N GLY A 587 20.32 -3.14 -5.39
CA GLY A 587 21.01 -3.13 -4.10
C GLY A 587 20.97 -1.71 -3.53
N PHE A 588 20.78 -1.54 -2.23
CA PHE A 588 20.77 -0.19 -1.63
C PHE A 588 22.08 0.18 -0.93
N THR A 589 23.00 -0.77 -0.71
CA THR A 589 24.28 -0.55 -0.01
C THR A 589 25.45 -1.07 -0.83
N ASP A 590 26.56 -0.32 -0.80
CA ASP A 590 27.81 -0.75 -1.44
C ASP A 590 28.39 -2.06 -0.88
N LYS A 591 27.94 -2.50 0.31
CA LYS A 591 28.45 -3.70 0.98
C LYS A 591 28.31 -4.97 0.14
N TYR A 592 27.24 -5.05 -0.66
CA TYR A 592 26.92 -6.20 -1.51
C TYR A 592 27.06 -5.87 -3.00
N SER A 593 27.87 -4.87 -3.34
CA SER A 593 28.08 -4.41 -4.72
C SER A 593 28.66 -5.49 -5.64
N TRP A 594 28.08 -5.65 -6.84
CA TRP A 594 28.67 -6.44 -7.93
C TRP A 594 29.65 -5.63 -8.80
N VAL A 595 29.60 -4.30 -8.73
CA VAL A 595 30.27 -3.40 -9.69
C VAL A 595 31.79 -3.55 -9.62
N GLU A 596 32.35 -3.64 -8.42
CA GLU A 596 33.81 -3.72 -8.25
C GLU A 596 34.40 -5.01 -8.86
N GLU A 597 33.60 -6.09 -8.90
CA GLU A 597 33.98 -7.35 -9.52
C GLU A 597 33.97 -7.27 -11.06
N LYS A 598 32.99 -6.56 -11.62
CA LYS A 598 32.78 -6.47 -13.09
C LYS A 598 33.51 -5.30 -13.75
N GLU A 599 33.75 -4.19 -13.04
CA GLU A 599 34.35 -2.97 -13.58
C GLU A 599 35.43 -2.40 -12.67
N LYS A 600 36.68 -2.84 -12.87
CA LYS A 600 37.83 -2.39 -12.08
C LYS A 600 37.99 -0.87 -12.09
N GLY A 601 38.07 -0.29 -10.89
CA GLY A 601 38.31 1.14 -10.68
C GLY A 601 37.04 1.99 -10.63
N TYR A 602 35.86 1.38 -10.69
CA TYR A 602 34.56 2.01 -10.42
C TYR A 602 33.89 1.35 -9.22
N GLY A 603 33.06 2.08 -8.49
CA GLY A 603 32.36 1.56 -7.31
C GLY A 603 31.56 2.64 -6.59
N GLU A 604 31.25 2.38 -5.32
CA GLU A 604 30.42 3.24 -4.46
C GLU A 604 29.08 3.64 -5.12
N GLN A 605 28.43 2.73 -5.84
CA GLN A 605 27.32 3.06 -6.73
C GLN A 605 25.96 3.20 -6.05
N GLU A 606 25.78 2.65 -4.84
CA GLU A 606 24.45 2.57 -4.21
C GLU A 606 24.13 3.78 -3.33
N LEU A 607 22.92 3.82 -2.77
CA LEU A 607 22.44 4.93 -1.94
C LEU A 607 23.11 4.98 -0.55
N TRP A 608 23.47 3.83 0.03
CA TRP A 608 24.20 3.71 1.31
C TRP A 608 25.63 3.24 1.09
N THR A 609 26.52 3.66 1.98
CA THR A 609 27.89 3.13 2.04
C THR A 609 27.90 1.66 2.47
N GLN A 610 29.07 1.03 2.39
CA GLN A 610 29.31 -0.33 2.92
C GLN A 610 29.05 -0.46 4.43
N ASP A 611 29.13 0.64 5.18
CA ASP A 611 28.90 0.71 6.62
C ASP A 611 27.46 1.13 6.97
N TYR A 612 26.59 1.22 5.94
CA TYR A 612 25.21 1.67 6.03
C TYR A 612 25.06 3.13 6.49
N GLU A 613 26.00 3.99 6.13
CA GLU A 613 25.81 5.42 6.26
C GLU A 613 25.11 5.96 5.00
N PRO A 614 24.05 6.77 5.13
CA PRO A 614 23.35 7.30 3.96
C PRO A 614 24.25 8.28 3.19
N LYS A 615 24.36 8.11 1.87
CA LYS A 615 25.07 9.06 1.00
C LYS A 615 24.21 10.29 0.69
N PRO A 616 24.78 11.37 0.13
CA PRO A 616 24.01 12.52 -0.36
C PRO A 616 22.89 12.16 -1.35
N ALA A 617 23.01 11.01 -2.03
CA ALA A 617 21.98 10.50 -2.93
C ALA A 617 20.66 10.17 -2.21
N VAL A 618 20.71 9.65 -0.97
CA VAL A 618 19.50 9.40 -0.16
C VAL A 618 18.74 10.72 0.06
N ASP A 619 19.47 11.75 0.52
CA ASP A 619 18.87 13.07 0.72
C ASP A 619 18.33 13.67 -0.58
N ALA A 620 18.96 13.40 -1.72
CA ALA A 620 18.54 13.94 -3.02
C ALA A 620 17.28 13.26 -3.56
N VAL A 621 17.07 11.98 -3.26
CA VAL A 621 15.82 11.25 -3.56
C VAL A 621 14.72 11.69 -2.59
N ASP A 622 15.01 11.82 -1.29
CA ASP A 622 14.05 12.29 -0.29
C ASP A 622 13.54 13.71 -0.53
N LYS A 623 14.45 14.62 -0.91
CA LYS A 623 14.15 16.03 -1.18
C LYS A 623 13.30 16.24 -2.43
N LEU A 624 13.04 15.21 -3.23
CA LEU A 624 12.06 15.31 -4.32
C LEU A 624 10.67 15.69 -3.81
N ASN A 625 10.41 15.62 -2.48
CA ASN A 625 9.16 16.05 -1.83
C ASN A 625 7.93 15.50 -2.55
N ASN A 626 8.07 14.33 -3.16
CA ASN A 626 7.06 13.76 -4.02
C ASN A 626 6.14 12.91 -3.15
N PRO A 627 4.86 13.28 -2.98
CA PRO A 627 3.93 12.55 -2.12
C PRO A 627 3.65 11.12 -2.65
N ASN A 628 4.06 10.80 -3.88
CA ASN A 628 3.84 9.53 -4.54
C ASN A 628 4.98 8.50 -4.34
N ILE A 629 6.03 8.81 -3.56
CA ILE A 629 7.13 7.87 -3.19
C ILE A 629 7.08 7.59 -1.67
N ALA A 630 7.50 6.39 -1.22
CA ALA A 630 7.88 6.20 0.18
C ALA A 630 9.22 6.92 0.48
N HIS A 631 9.31 7.62 1.61
CA HIS A 631 10.52 8.35 2.00
C HIS A 631 11.60 7.38 2.49
N LEU A 632 12.87 7.66 2.16
CA LEU A 632 14.07 6.89 2.54
C LEU A 632 14.72 7.37 3.85
N LYS A 633 14.14 8.38 4.51
CA LYS A 633 14.54 8.85 5.84
C LYS A 633 13.31 9.30 6.63
N ASP A 634 12.66 8.37 7.34
CA ASP A 634 11.82 8.78 8.45
C ASP A 634 12.68 8.97 9.71
N LYS A 635 13.14 10.20 9.96
CA LYS A 635 14.08 10.54 11.06
C LYS A 635 13.47 10.48 12.47
N THR A 636 12.35 9.79 12.65
CA THR A 636 11.76 9.58 13.96
C THR A 636 11.34 8.12 14.14
N LYS A 637 12.20 7.28 14.72
CA LYS A 637 11.83 6.32 15.79
C LYS A 637 13.02 5.52 16.32
N GLN A 638 12.96 5.29 17.64
CA GLN A 638 13.90 4.49 18.42
C GLN A 638 13.68 2.99 18.19
N ILE A 639 14.79 2.27 18.27
CA ILE A 639 14.98 0.82 18.11
C ILE A 639 14.14 0.04 19.13
N TYR A 640 13.23 -0.82 18.67
CA TYR A 640 12.62 -1.88 19.48
C TYR A 640 12.96 -3.25 18.88
N ILE A 641 13.74 -4.03 19.62
CA ILE A 641 14.18 -5.38 19.26
C ILE A 641 13.11 -6.38 19.71
N GLY A 642 12.41 -7.01 18.76
CA GLY A 642 11.54 -8.17 19.00
C GLY A 642 12.27 -9.47 18.65
N THR A 643 12.69 -10.24 19.65
CA THR A 643 13.55 -11.45 19.57
C THR A 643 12.90 -12.72 18.99
N ALA A 644 11.93 -12.63 18.07
CA ALA A 644 11.15 -13.79 17.62
C ALA A 644 11.65 -14.49 16.33
N PHE A 645 12.73 -14.02 15.69
CA PHE A 645 13.16 -14.53 14.38
C PHE A 645 13.92 -15.88 14.44
N ALA A 646 14.53 -16.23 15.58
CA ALA A 646 15.55 -17.27 15.60
C ALA A 646 15.05 -18.73 15.72
N SER A 647 13.79 -18.99 16.08
CA SER A 647 13.38 -20.36 16.48
C SER A 647 12.57 -21.15 15.45
N LYS A 648 12.06 -20.54 14.38
CA LYS A 648 11.11 -21.22 13.48
C LYS A 648 11.64 -21.58 12.08
N TYR A 649 12.75 -20.97 11.63
CA TYR A 649 13.24 -21.12 10.25
C TYR A 649 14.74 -21.47 10.14
N LEU A 650 15.40 -21.71 11.28
CA LEU A 650 16.78 -22.22 11.35
C LEU A 650 16.78 -23.68 11.84
N THR A 651 16.09 -24.57 11.13
CA THR A 651 16.38 -26.02 11.24
C THR A 651 17.19 -26.42 10.02
N THR A 652 18.49 -26.54 10.23
CA THR A 652 19.45 -27.05 9.25
C THR A 652 19.27 -28.55 9.08
N ASP A 653 18.89 -28.99 7.89
CA ASP A 653 19.18 -30.34 7.41
C ASP A 653 20.45 -30.26 6.56
N ALA A 654 21.58 -30.58 7.18
CA ALA A 654 22.86 -30.75 6.50
C ALA A 654 23.58 -31.96 7.12
N THR A 655 23.40 -33.13 6.52
CA THR A 655 24.36 -34.22 6.67
C THR A 655 25.60 -33.91 5.82
N TYR A 656 26.57 -33.20 6.40
CA TYR A 656 27.98 -33.36 6.03
C TYR A 656 28.84 -33.34 7.30
N LYS A 657 29.46 -34.49 7.57
CA LYS A 657 30.49 -34.69 8.59
C LYS A 657 31.71 -33.83 8.27
N THR A 658 32.26 -33.14 9.27
CA THR A 658 33.60 -33.39 9.84
C THR A 658 33.87 -32.47 11.04
N THR A 659 34.11 -33.09 12.21
CA THR A 659 35.11 -32.78 13.27
C THR A 659 35.85 -31.44 13.20
N THR A 660 35.99 -30.62 14.25
CA THR A 660 36.48 -30.89 15.62
C THR A 660 36.10 -29.79 16.63
N GLU A 661 36.08 -30.19 17.90
CA GLU A 661 35.92 -29.45 19.16
C GLU A 661 36.74 -28.15 19.29
N GLN A 662 36.15 -27.15 19.96
CA GLN A 662 36.74 -26.61 21.20
C GLN A 662 35.71 -25.82 22.03
N GLU A 663 35.68 -26.20 23.30
CA GLU A 663 34.82 -25.77 24.40
C GLU A 663 35.07 -24.29 24.78
N PHE A 664 34.03 -23.59 25.26
CA PHE A 664 34.17 -22.78 26.47
C PHE A 664 32.86 -22.72 27.25
N ASN A 665 32.99 -23.09 28.53
CA ASN A 665 31.94 -23.29 29.52
C ASN A 665 31.27 -22.00 30.02
N CYS A 666 29.96 -22.14 30.25
CA CYS A 666 29.14 -21.72 31.39
C CYS A 666 29.65 -20.59 32.31
N LEU A 667 28.79 -19.58 32.54
CA LEU A 667 28.42 -19.12 33.89
C LEU A 667 26.96 -18.60 33.91
N THR A 668 26.26 -18.97 34.97
CA THR A 668 24.82 -18.86 35.27
C THR A 668 24.38 -17.49 35.84
N PRO A 669 23.06 -17.23 35.97
CA PRO A 669 22.49 -15.91 36.25
C PRO A 669 22.17 -15.69 37.74
N GLU A 670 22.11 -14.42 38.19
CA GLU A 670 21.22 -13.99 39.27
C GLU A 670 21.09 -12.45 39.32
N HIS A 671 19.82 -12.01 39.42
CA HIS A 671 19.24 -10.67 39.66
C HIS A 671 18.77 -9.87 38.44
#